data_AF-A0A8J6Q2I4-F1
#
_entry.id   AF-A0A8J6Q2I4-F1
#
_cell.length_a   1.000
_cell.length_b   1.000
_cell.length_c   1.000
_cell.angle_alpha   90.00
_cell.angle_beta   90.00
_cell.angle_gamma   90.00
#
_symmetry.space_group_name_H-M   'P 1'
#
loop_
_entity.id
_entity.type
_entity.pdbx_description
1 polymer ?
#
loop_
_entity_poly.entity_id
_entity_poly.type
_entity_poly.pdbx_seq_one_letter_code
_entity_poly.pdbx_strand_id
1 'polypeptide(L)'
;MTTDLNILFQNYFSKEKNYDEALKSDLTVNPNWKKLLDNVSEMDIKTLTAKQNEIDWLMDENGVTYNVYNDPQGMQRSWDLNIIPFIIKANEWHTIEKGLQQRAELLNLIIKDIYGKRDLIKKGIIPPEVIFAHRGFLRQCDQIQYKTSKHLLIYSSDLARGPDGRMWVVNDRTQAPSGMGYALENRYSLNRVLPNLFKDINVKQSSGFFYDFNQMLIDAAPQNKENPSIVILTPGPLNETYFEHAYMASLLGYPLVNGNDLVVRNGKVYLKTLKELKQVDVIYRRVDDVFMDPLELREDSYLGVTGLLDVVRNKNISIINPVGSGVLENSGLIPFMNAICNHFFNEDLILPQIASWWCGQEKEREFVFKNIKNFVVKRIDRSNRESLFFCEFLDNNALETLKKDISANPYRYVAQEKITFSTAPDFVKDHLEARKVLCRTFVIAKKDQYQVMPGGLVRVAPERENLFVSNQRGGVSKDLWVLSNDQEDNIKHYAWDNTCKISISDINDLPSNTAENLFWSGRYLGRTLVTARYIRMILNRMSDEQYDSNTSSSESLVYLLHALTNITSTFPGFTGKNNEALLNNPLKEIISLLFDKNRLGSFAQALNSFNNSYYSLRNLWSKDMWRVFDSIKKLWTKFEQANVYTIPTVTKLLDRTITRLIAFMGLIEESILVQQGLLLYFIGLQTEQALMQISKFRSLMVFNYDERLQYDILEALLSSDESLNIYRYSYRSHLSLENVINLTLLDKEYPKSLTYRLKRIQKDIDRLPYTENIGNQSNCQKLIDLANAKISKLNIAELMILNSDESLRERLDAELTELSDLLHETSLSLSGTYFNHSYQQTQLINQNFPLS
;
A
#
# COMPACT_ATOMS: atom_id res chain seq x y z
N MET A 1 16.45 43.79 29.51
CA MET A 1 16.22 42.42 30.00
C MET A 1 16.15 41.51 28.80
N THR A 2 17.29 40.93 28.48
CA THR A 2 17.47 39.86 27.48
C THR A 2 16.76 38.62 27.99
N THR A 3 15.65 38.25 27.37
CA THR A 3 14.96 36.98 27.67
C THR A 3 15.95 35.83 27.54
N ASP A 4 16.09 35.05 28.60
CA ASP A 4 16.68 33.71 28.58
C ASP A 4 16.05 32.93 27.42
N LEU A 5 16.70 32.92 26.26
CA LEU A 5 16.39 31.99 25.20
C LEU A 5 16.64 30.61 25.80
N ASN A 6 15.54 29.93 26.10
CA ASN A 6 15.52 28.55 26.57
C ASN A 6 16.59 27.75 25.80
N ILE A 7 17.36 26.90 26.49
CA ILE A 7 18.49 26.12 25.95
C ILE A 7 18.14 25.48 24.58
N LEU A 8 16.87 25.13 24.39
CA LEU A 8 16.28 24.60 23.16
C LEU A 8 16.49 25.44 21.89
N PHE A 9 16.59 26.78 21.99
CA PHE A 9 16.76 27.69 20.84
C PHE A 9 18.23 28.09 20.59
N GLN A 10 19.20 27.50 21.29
CA GLN A 10 20.60 27.72 21.00
C GLN A 10 20.92 27.26 19.57
N ASN A 11 21.51 28.16 18.77
CA ASN A 11 21.79 27.93 17.33
C ASN A 11 20.54 27.67 16.45
N TYR A 12 19.37 28.17 16.85
CA TYR A 12 18.10 27.97 16.12
C TYR A 12 18.10 28.51 14.68
N PHE A 13 18.86 29.55 14.35
CA PHE A 13 19.07 30.08 12.99
C PHE A 13 20.49 29.80 12.45
N SER A 14 20.62 29.42 11.17
CA SER A 14 21.92 29.02 10.57
C SER A 14 22.74 30.18 10.04
N LYS A 15 22.09 31.23 9.51
CA LYS A 15 22.70 32.47 8.96
C LYS A 15 21.66 33.50 8.48
N GLU A 16 20.52 33.06 7.93
CA GLU A 16 19.46 33.95 7.42
C GLU A 16 18.29 34.10 8.41
N LYS A 17 17.85 35.34 8.66
CA LYS A 17 16.63 35.65 9.40
C LYS A 17 15.49 35.93 8.42
N ASN A 18 14.77 34.88 8.02
CA ASN A 18 13.50 35.02 7.32
C ASN A 18 12.34 35.03 8.34
N TYR A 19 11.11 35.21 7.87
CA TYR A 19 9.94 35.14 8.73
C TYR A 19 9.90 33.78 9.45
N ASP A 20 9.87 33.80 10.78
CA ASP A 20 9.73 32.60 11.62
C ASP A 20 8.38 32.62 12.35
N GLU A 21 7.71 31.48 12.41
CA GLU A 21 6.38 31.37 13.01
C GLU A 21 6.43 31.52 14.53
N ALA A 22 7.51 31.04 15.17
CA ALA A 22 7.65 31.00 16.62
C ALA A 22 8.39 32.22 17.19
N LEU A 23 9.34 32.79 16.45
CA LEU A 23 10.14 33.94 16.86
C LEU A 23 9.88 35.17 15.98
N LYS A 24 9.66 36.32 16.61
CA LYS A 24 9.59 37.62 15.92
C LYS A 24 10.97 38.08 15.46
N SER A 25 11.00 39.14 14.65
CA SER A 25 12.24 39.76 14.15
C SER A 25 13.18 40.26 15.26
N ASP A 26 12.62 40.64 16.41
CA ASP A 26 13.36 41.03 17.63
C ASP A 26 13.81 39.82 18.49
N LEU A 27 13.62 38.60 18.00
CA LEU A 27 13.90 37.32 18.67
C LEU A 27 13.02 37.06 19.91
N THR A 28 11.94 37.82 20.11
CA THR A 28 10.95 37.50 21.13
C THR A 28 9.99 36.42 20.65
N VAL A 29 9.46 35.62 21.59
CA VAL A 29 8.50 34.57 21.27
C VAL A 29 7.18 35.17 20.77
N ASN A 30 6.68 34.66 19.66
CA ASN A 30 5.37 34.98 19.13
C ASN A 30 4.30 34.57 20.18
N PRO A 31 3.40 35.48 20.61
CA PRO A 31 2.33 35.17 21.56
C PRO A 31 1.47 33.97 21.16
N ASN A 32 1.37 33.68 19.84
CA ASN A 32 0.63 32.54 19.31
C ASN A 32 1.28 31.20 19.71
N TRP A 33 2.61 31.18 19.83
CA TRP A 33 3.41 29.99 20.13
C TRP A 33 3.76 29.87 21.61
N LYS A 34 3.59 30.96 22.39
CA LYS A 34 4.01 31.01 23.79
C LYS A 34 3.52 29.82 24.62
N LYS A 35 2.22 29.53 24.62
CA LYS A 35 1.66 28.40 25.40
C LYS A 35 2.26 27.05 25.00
N LEU A 36 2.40 26.80 23.70
CA LEU A 36 3.02 25.56 23.21
C LEU A 36 4.47 25.47 23.69
N LEU A 37 5.23 26.55 23.53
CA LEU A 37 6.62 26.60 23.94
C LEU A 37 6.77 26.50 25.47
N ASP A 38 5.87 27.07 26.25
CA ASP A 38 5.82 26.90 27.71
C ASP A 38 5.62 25.42 28.06
N ASN A 39 4.63 24.74 27.44
CA ASN A 39 4.41 23.30 27.62
C ASN A 39 5.61 22.43 27.19
N VAL A 40 6.30 22.81 26.11
CA VAL A 40 7.54 22.14 25.66
C VAL A 40 8.67 22.38 26.64
N SER A 41 8.76 23.58 27.23
CA SER A 41 9.80 23.99 28.18
C SER A 41 9.66 23.29 29.54
N GLU A 42 8.47 22.82 29.90
CA GLU A 42 8.26 21.96 31.07
C GLU A 42 8.92 20.58 30.90
N MET A 43 9.23 20.17 29.66
CA MET A 43 9.93 18.92 29.36
C MET A 43 11.43 19.17 29.18
N ASP A 44 12.28 18.34 29.79
CA ASP A 44 13.70 18.36 29.50
C ASP A 44 14.01 17.73 28.14
N ILE A 45 15.19 18.02 27.58
CA ILE A 45 15.63 17.50 26.28
C ILE A 45 15.55 15.96 26.24
N LYS A 46 15.92 15.29 27.34
CA LYS A 46 15.87 13.82 27.42
C LYS A 46 14.44 13.30 27.28
N THR A 47 13.47 13.96 27.92
CA THR A 47 12.06 13.60 27.78
C THR A 47 11.55 13.86 26.37
N LEU A 48 11.91 14.99 25.75
CA LEU A 48 11.55 15.27 24.35
C LEU A 48 12.11 14.21 23.39
N THR A 49 13.38 13.85 23.53
CA THR A 49 14.00 12.78 22.72
C THR A 49 13.34 11.43 22.96
N ALA A 50 13.03 11.09 24.21
CA ALA A 50 12.30 9.87 24.53
C ALA A 50 10.89 9.85 23.89
N LYS A 51 10.20 10.99 23.90
CA LYS A 51 8.86 11.15 23.30
C LYS A 51 8.89 11.15 21.77
N GLN A 52 9.91 11.74 21.15
CA GLN A 52 10.12 11.64 19.71
C GLN A 52 10.34 10.18 19.31
N ASN A 53 11.20 9.44 20.03
CA ASN A 53 11.41 8.01 19.79
C ASN A 53 10.11 7.18 19.99
N GLU A 54 9.25 7.57 20.93
CA GLU A 54 7.94 6.94 21.14
C GLU A 54 6.98 7.22 19.95
N ILE A 55 7.00 8.43 19.38
CA ILE A 55 6.26 8.76 18.15
C ILE A 55 6.78 7.94 16.97
N ASP A 56 8.10 7.91 16.78
CA ASP A 56 8.74 7.18 15.68
C ASP A 56 8.41 5.68 15.77
N TRP A 57 8.49 5.12 16.97
CA TRP A 57 8.04 3.75 17.24
C TRP A 57 6.56 3.56 16.92
N LEU A 58 5.68 4.47 17.35
CA LEU A 58 4.24 4.36 17.09
C LEU A 58 3.90 4.45 15.59
N MET A 59 4.64 5.26 14.82
CA MET A 59 4.48 5.36 13.36
C MET A 59 4.90 4.06 12.66
N ASP A 60 6.04 3.49 13.07
CA ASP A 60 6.51 2.19 12.63
C ASP A 60 5.49 1.08 12.91
N GLU A 61 4.96 1.04 14.14
CA GLU A 61 3.99 0.04 14.59
C GLU A 61 2.64 0.15 13.87
N ASN A 62 2.18 1.38 13.60
CA ASN A 62 1.00 1.61 12.76
C ASN A 62 1.30 1.38 11.26
N GLY A 63 2.57 1.12 10.91
CA GLY A 63 3.08 0.90 9.56
C GLY A 63 2.91 2.11 8.64
N VAL A 64 2.87 3.32 9.21
CA VAL A 64 2.69 4.57 8.45
C VAL A 64 3.91 4.74 7.54
N THR A 65 3.69 4.62 6.24
CA THR A 65 4.76 4.53 5.25
C THR A 65 4.49 5.45 4.07
N TYR A 66 5.55 5.98 3.49
CA TYR A 66 5.51 6.69 2.22
C TYR A 66 6.53 6.03 1.28
N ASN A 67 6.05 5.48 0.15
CA ASN A 67 6.94 4.77 -0.76
C ASN A 67 7.72 5.78 -1.62
N VAL A 68 9.05 5.74 -1.54
CA VAL A 68 9.92 6.60 -2.34
C VAL A 68 10.41 5.80 -3.56
N TYR A 69 10.08 6.27 -4.76
CA TYR A 69 10.51 5.62 -6.00
C TYR A 69 12.04 5.67 -6.13
N ASN A 70 12.67 4.51 -6.37
CA ASN A 70 14.11 4.32 -6.55
C ASN A 70 15.00 4.64 -5.33
N ASP A 71 14.49 4.45 -4.10
CA ASP A 71 15.29 4.63 -2.88
C ASP A 71 16.26 3.44 -2.65
N PRO A 72 17.58 3.67 -2.51
CA PRO A 72 18.56 2.63 -2.20
C PRO A 72 18.39 1.98 -0.82
N GLN A 73 17.66 2.59 0.12
CA GLN A 73 17.36 2.02 1.45
C GLN A 73 16.10 1.13 1.47
N GLY A 74 15.43 0.97 0.32
CA GLY A 74 14.25 0.13 0.14
C GLY A 74 12.99 0.93 -0.20
N MET A 75 11.98 0.27 -0.79
CA MET A 75 10.78 0.95 -1.31
C MET A 75 9.91 1.64 -0.25
N GLN A 76 10.08 1.33 1.04
CA GLN A 76 9.16 1.71 2.11
C GLN A 76 9.91 2.45 3.22
N ARG A 77 9.78 3.78 3.25
CA ARG A 77 10.29 4.60 4.33
C ARG A 77 9.17 4.85 5.34
N SER A 78 9.51 4.73 6.62
CA SER A 78 8.62 5.13 7.72
C SER A 78 8.30 6.61 7.65
N TRP A 79 7.10 6.96 8.09
CA TRP A 79 6.65 8.34 8.11
C TRP A 79 7.23 9.10 9.30
N ASP A 80 8.05 10.10 9.01
CA ASP A 80 8.70 10.91 10.05
C ASP A 80 7.72 12.00 10.53
N LEU A 81 7.20 11.88 11.76
CA LEU A 81 6.37 12.89 12.41
C LEU A 81 7.19 13.63 13.47
N ASN A 82 7.34 14.95 13.32
CA ASN A 82 8.00 15.76 14.34
C ASN A 82 7.08 16.00 15.54
N ILE A 83 7.67 15.93 16.74
CA ILE A 83 7.01 16.20 18.01
C ILE A 83 6.43 17.62 18.16
N ILE A 84 7.00 18.61 17.47
CA ILE A 84 6.56 20.00 17.55
C ILE A 84 5.50 20.27 16.47
N PRO A 85 4.22 20.55 16.84
CA PRO A 85 3.16 20.86 15.88
C PRO A 85 3.31 22.26 15.29
N PHE A 86 2.61 22.51 14.19
CA PHE A 86 2.48 23.83 13.58
C PHE A 86 1.17 24.49 13.99
N ILE A 87 1.19 25.76 14.39
CA ILE A 87 0.03 26.46 14.95
C ILE A 87 -0.48 27.56 14.02
N ILE A 88 -1.80 27.60 13.81
CA ILE A 88 -2.51 28.73 13.19
C ILE A 88 -3.63 29.22 14.13
N LYS A 89 -3.74 30.54 14.32
CA LYS A 89 -4.78 31.14 15.16
C LYS A 89 -6.15 31.18 14.49
N ALA A 90 -7.21 31.18 15.30
CA ALA A 90 -8.61 31.23 14.84
C ALA A 90 -8.90 32.35 13.82
N ASN A 91 -8.51 33.59 14.11
CA ASN A 91 -8.80 34.74 13.23
C ASN A 91 -8.11 34.65 11.87
N GLU A 92 -6.87 34.15 11.88
CA GLU A 92 -6.12 33.93 10.66
C GLU A 92 -6.73 32.79 9.85
N TRP A 93 -7.04 31.67 10.53
CA TRP A 93 -7.69 30.53 9.93
C TRP A 93 -9.04 30.89 9.30
N HIS A 94 -9.84 31.75 9.91
CA HIS A 94 -11.10 32.22 9.32
C HIS A 94 -10.91 32.90 7.96
N THR A 95 -9.82 33.65 7.79
CA THR A 95 -9.48 34.28 6.50
C THR A 95 -9.02 33.22 5.49
N ILE A 96 -8.20 32.27 5.94
CA ILE A 96 -7.74 31.13 5.12
C ILE A 96 -8.92 30.30 4.65
N GLU A 97 -9.83 29.95 5.55
CA GLU A 97 -11.03 29.16 5.28
C GLU A 97 -11.90 29.82 4.21
N LYS A 98 -12.24 31.12 4.38
CA LYS A 98 -13.00 31.87 3.36
C LYS A 98 -12.31 31.90 2.01
N GLY A 99 -11.00 32.13 1.99
CA GLY A 99 -10.26 32.18 0.72
C GLY A 99 -10.13 30.81 0.05
N LEU A 100 -10.00 29.74 0.83
CA LEU A 100 -10.02 28.36 0.30
C LEU A 100 -11.40 27.99 -0.26
N GLN A 101 -12.49 28.43 0.37
CA GLN A 101 -13.85 28.25 -0.13
C GLN A 101 -14.08 29.01 -1.46
N GLN A 102 -13.69 30.30 -1.52
CA GLN A 102 -13.75 31.11 -2.74
C GLN A 102 -12.95 30.43 -3.87
N ARG A 103 -11.74 29.97 -3.55
CA ARG A 103 -10.85 29.33 -4.52
C ARG A 103 -11.38 27.98 -5.02
N ALA A 104 -11.95 27.16 -4.14
CA ALA A 104 -12.58 25.90 -4.53
C ALA A 104 -13.77 26.13 -5.47
N GLU A 105 -14.62 27.12 -5.18
CA GLU A 105 -15.74 27.49 -6.06
C GLU A 105 -15.23 28.05 -7.40
N LEU A 106 -14.18 28.88 -7.37
CA LEU A 106 -13.57 29.41 -8.58
C LEU A 106 -13.07 28.28 -9.50
N LEU A 107 -12.30 27.33 -8.95
CA LEU A 107 -11.79 26.18 -9.69
C LEU A 107 -12.90 25.26 -10.21
N ASN A 108 -13.98 25.11 -9.44
CA ASN A 108 -15.20 24.40 -9.87
C ASN A 108 -15.87 25.07 -11.08
N LEU A 109 -15.95 26.40 -11.11
CA LEU A 109 -16.48 27.13 -12.26
C LEU A 109 -15.54 27.05 -13.47
N ILE A 110 -14.23 27.10 -13.25
CA ILE A 110 -13.22 26.96 -14.32
C ILE A 110 -13.34 25.61 -15.03
N ILE A 111 -13.39 24.48 -14.29
CA ILE A 111 -13.50 23.16 -14.92
C ILE A 111 -14.83 23.00 -15.66
N LYS A 112 -15.92 23.51 -15.09
CA LYS A 112 -17.25 23.52 -15.73
C LYS A 112 -17.24 24.33 -17.03
N ASP A 113 -16.53 25.46 -17.06
CA ASP A 113 -16.43 26.29 -18.25
C ASP A 113 -15.55 25.63 -19.33
N ILE A 114 -14.36 25.15 -18.98
CA ILE A 114 -13.36 24.59 -19.91
C ILE A 114 -13.89 23.35 -20.66
N TYR A 115 -14.61 22.47 -19.97
CA TYR A 115 -15.26 21.30 -20.59
C TYR A 115 -16.70 21.57 -21.04
N GLY A 116 -17.17 22.82 -20.93
CA GLY A 116 -18.53 23.23 -21.24
C GLY A 116 -18.57 24.38 -22.26
N LYS A 117 -19.05 25.55 -21.82
CA LYS A 117 -19.31 26.71 -22.68
C LYS A 117 -18.05 27.40 -23.18
N ARG A 118 -16.94 27.33 -22.43
CA ARG A 118 -15.64 27.96 -22.70
C ARG A 118 -15.73 29.47 -22.84
N ASP A 119 -16.54 30.11 -21.99
CA ASP A 119 -16.73 31.55 -21.97
C ASP A 119 -15.42 32.29 -21.62
N LEU A 120 -14.57 31.71 -20.75
CA LEU A 120 -13.26 32.28 -20.40
C LEU A 120 -12.34 32.41 -21.63
N ILE A 121 -12.36 31.42 -22.51
CA ILE A 121 -11.57 31.41 -23.74
C ILE A 121 -12.22 32.32 -24.80
N LYS A 122 -13.53 32.21 -24.99
CA LYS A 122 -14.28 33.02 -25.97
C LYS A 122 -14.19 34.52 -25.70
N LYS A 123 -14.15 34.93 -24.43
CA LYS A 123 -14.00 36.33 -24.01
C LYS A 123 -12.55 36.79 -23.93
N GLY A 124 -11.58 35.92 -24.23
CA GLY A 124 -10.15 36.24 -24.21
C GLY A 124 -9.56 36.45 -22.81
N ILE A 125 -10.21 35.95 -21.76
CA ILE A 125 -9.69 36.03 -20.37
C ILE A 125 -8.53 35.04 -20.19
N ILE A 126 -8.66 33.84 -20.78
CA ILE A 126 -7.61 32.82 -20.78
C ILE A 126 -7.22 32.53 -22.24
N PRO A 127 -5.92 32.57 -22.58
CA PRO A 127 -5.43 32.12 -23.87
C PRO A 127 -5.70 30.62 -24.10
N PRO A 128 -6.20 30.21 -25.28
CA PRO A 128 -6.55 28.82 -25.55
C PRO A 128 -5.36 27.85 -25.40
N GLU A 129 -4.14 28.30 -25.67
CA GLU A 129 -2.93 27.50 -25.60
C GLU A 129 -2.62 27.03 -24.17
N VAL A 130 -2.97 27.84 -23.14
CA VAL A 130 -2.80 27.47 -21.73
C VAL A 130 -3.57 26.18 -21.41
N ILE A 131 -4.74 26.00 -22.03
CA ILE A 131 -5.62 24.85 -21.79
C ILE A 131 -5.34 23.73 -22.79
N PHE A 132 -5.48 24.00 -24.09
CA PHE A 132 -5.50 22.95 -25.12
C PHE A 132 -4.13 22.32 -25.37
N ALA A 133 -3.04 23.00 -25.02
CA ALA A 133 -1.70 22.43 -25.09
C ALA A 133 -1.28 21.67 -23.81
N HIS A 134 -2.05 21.81 -22.73
CA HIS A 134 -1.78 21.15 -21.47
C HIS A 134 -2.23 19.69 -21.51
N ARG A 135 -1.33 18.75 -21.17
CA ARG A 135 -1.60 17.30 -21.23
C ARG A 135 -2.73 16.83 -20.31
N GLY A 136 -3.00 17.58 -19.24
CA GLY A 136 -4.12 17.31 -18.33
C GLY A 136 -5.50 17.66 -18.90
N PHE A 137 -5.58 18.39 -20.02
CA PHE A 137 -6.84 18.62 -20.70
C PHE A 137 -7.20 17.39 -21.56
N LEU A 138 -8.24 16.66 -21.15
CA LEU A 138 -8.65 15.43 -21.81
C LEU A 138 -9.84 15.69 -22.72
N ARG A 139 -9.62 15.69 -24.04
CA ARG A 139 -10.68 15.97 -25.03
C ARG A 139 -11.87 15.02 -24.90
N GLN A 140 -11.61 13.79 -24.50
CA GLN A 140 -12.59 12.75 -24.21
C GLN A 140 -13.60 13.18 -23.13
N CYS A 141 -13.23 14.10 -22.23
CA CYS A 141 -14.07 14.61 -21.16
C CYS A 141 -14.94 15.81 -21.56
N ASP A 142 -14.88 16.27 -22.82
CA ASP A 142 -15.68 17.40 -23.29
C ASP A 142 -17.19 17.12 -23.22
N GLN A 143 -17.95 18.13 -22.77
CA GLN A 143 -19.41 18.12 -22.62
C GLN A 143 -19.98 17.02 -21.71
N ILE A 144 -19.15 16.31 -20.93
CA ILE A 144 -19.65 15.35 -19.94
C ILE A 144 -20.46 16.09 -18.88
N GLN A 145 -21.68 15.62 -18.65
CA GLN A 145 -22.61 16.20 -17.68
C GLN A 145 -22.64 15.34 -16.41
N TYR A 146 -22.28 15.95 -15.28
CA TYR A 146 -22.28 15.28 -13.97
C TYR A 146 -23.58 15.56 -13.21
N LYS A 147 -24.01 14.60 -12.37
CA LYS A 147 -25.18 14.74 -11.47
C LYS A 147 -24.83 15.23 -10.07
N THR A 148 -23.53 15.30 -9.76
CA THR A 148 -23.02 15.74 -8.47
C THR A 148 -23.33 17.23 -8.22
N SER A 149 -23.39 17.63 -6.95
CA SER A 149 -23.68 19.03 -6.56
C SER A 149 -22.70 20.04 -7.17
N LYS A 150 -21.44 19.65 -7.28
CA LYS A 150 -20.33 20.41 -7.85
C LYS A 150 -19.56 19.54 -8.86
N HIS A 151 -18.82 20.17 -9.77
CA HIS A 151 -17.91 19.48 -10.68
C HIS A 151 -16.59 19.13 -9.98
N LEU A 152 -16.11 19.99 -9.08
CA LEU A 152 -14.96 19.69 -8.24
C LEU A 152 -15.45 19.36 -6.82
N LEU A 153 -15.28 18.12 -6.38
CA LEU A 153 -15.80 17.67 -5.08
C LEU A 153 -14.76 17.76 -3.98
N ILE A 154 -13.50 17.48 -4.33
CA ILE A 154 -12.36 17.53 -3.41
C ILE A 154 -11.34 18.52 -3.98
N TYR A 155 -10.87 19.44 -3.15
CA TYR A 155 -9.80 20.37 -3.49
C TYR A 155 -8.77 20.38 -2.36
N SER A 156 -7.50 20.52 -2.72
CA SER A 156 -6.44 20.71 -1.75
C SER A 156 -5.50 21.81 -2.19
N SER A 157 -5.05 22.60 -1.22
CA SER A 157 -4.19 23.75 -1.45
C SER A 157 -2.91 23.58 -0.67
N ASP A 158 -1.77 23.67 -1.35
CA ASP A 158 -0.48 23.85 -0.71
C ASP A 158 -0.34 25.34 -0.35
N LEU A 159 -0.23 25.66 0.94
CA LEU A 159 -0.13 27.00 1.49
C LEU A 159 1.23 27.21 2.16
N ALA A 160 1.80 28.39 1.99
CA ALA A 160 2.99 28.82 2.73
C ALA A 160 2.85 30.30 3.11
N ARG A 161 3.47 30.70 4.21
CA ARG A 161 3.48 32.11 4.59
C ARG A 161 4.53 32.86 3.77
N GLY A 162 4.09 33.94 3.14
CA GLY A 162 4.96 34.84 2.38
C GLY A 162 5.75 35.78 3.29
N PRO A 163 6.69 36.57 2.73
CA PRO A 163 7.49 37.55 3.47
C PRO A 163 6.65 38.68 4.07
N ASP A 164 5.44 38.91 3.56
CA ASP A 164 4.47 39.87 4.07
C ASP A 164 3.65 39.36 5.27
N GLY A 165 3.92 38.13 5.73
CA GLY A 165 3.25 37.48 6.86
C GLY A 165 1.86 36.92 6.54
N ARG A 166 1.35 37.07 5.31
CA ARG A 166 0.07 36.46 4.88
C ARG A 166 0.29 35.03 4.43
N MET A 167 -0.77 34.21 4.45
CA MET A 167 -0.76 32.86 3.86
C MET A 167 -1.04 32.95 2.36
N TRP A 168 -0.17 32.35 1.56
CA TRP A 168 -0.23 32.38 0.10
C TRP A 168 -0.50 30.97 -0.44
N VAL A 169 -1.26 30.89 -1.53
CA VAL A 169 -1.43 29.64 -2.28
C VAL A 169 -0.19 29.40 -3.12
N VAL A 170 0.46 28.26 -2.91
CA VAL A 170 1.64 27.82 -3.66
C VAL A 170 1.22 26.92 -4.82
N ASN A 171 0.41 25.89 -4.57
CA ASN A 171 -0.10 24.99 -5.59
C ASN A 171 -1.54 24.56 -5.29
N ASP A 172 -2.29 24.34 -6.36
CA ASP A 172 -3.61 23.70 -6.34
C ASP A 172 -3.49 22.21 -6.63
N ARG A 173 -4.29 21.39 -5.95
CA ARG A 173 -4.40 19.95 -6.15
C ARG A 173 -5.86 19.55 -6.31
N THR A 174 -6.21 19.05 -7.48
CA THR A 174 -7.60 18.83 -7.91
C THR A 174 -7.83 17.46 -8.52
N GLN A 175 -6.77 16.70 -8.81
CA GLN A 175 -6.91 15.38 -9.43
C GLN A 175 -7.26 14.31 -8.39
N ALA A 176 -6.27 13.85 -7.62
CA ALA A 176 -6.41 12.88 -6.54
C ALA A 176 -5.60 13.32 -5.30
N PRO A 177 -5.95 14.46 -4.67
CA PRO A 177 -5.13 15.07 -3.61
C PRO A 177 -4.92 14.11 -2.43
N SER A 178 -3.66 13.86 -2.06
CA SER A 178 -3.26 13.06 -0.90
C SER A 178 -2.85 13.92 0.29
N GLY A 179 -3.05 13.37 1.49
CA GLY A 179 -2.54 13.85 2.77
C GLY A 179 -3.57 13.88 3.90
N MET A 180 -4.86 13.62 3.62
CA MET A 180 -5.91 13.69 4.64
C MET A 180 -5.74 12.58 5.69
N GLY A 181 -5.49 11.35 5.24
CA GLY A 181 -5.26 10.21 6.13
C GLY A 181 -4.00 10.39 6.98
N TYR A 182 -2.92 10.95 6.41
CA TYR A 182 -1.71 11.28 7.17
C TYR A 182 -1.95 12.38 8.19
N ALA A 183 -2.70 13.43 7.84
CA ALA A 183 -3.04 14.49 8.79
C ALA A 183 -3.84 13.96 9.99
N LEU A 184 -4.78 13.04 9.73
CA LEU A 184 -5.55 12.38 10.79
C LEU A 184 -4.68 11.49 11.68
N GLU A 185 -3.81 10.67 11.08
CA GLU A 185 -2.91 9.79 11.81
C GLU A 185 -1.86 10.55 12.63
N ASN A 186 -1.37 11.69 12.11
CA ASN A 186 -0.49 12.59 12.83
C ASN A 186 -1.16 13.12 14.11
N ARG A 187 -2.40 13.62 13.99
CA ARG A 187 -3.18 14.13 15.13
C ARG A 187 -3.41 13.05 16.18
N TYR A 188 -3.82 11.86 15.74
CA TYR A 188 -4.10 10.73 16.63
C TYR A 188 -2.85 10.30 17.40
N SER A 189 -1.72 10.15 16.70
CA SER A 189 -0.47 9.69 17.29
C SER A 189 0.12 10.72 18.25
N LEU A 190 0.13 12.01 17.87
CA LEU A 190 0.64 13.08 18.73
C LEU A 190 -0.18 13.21 20.02
N ASN A 191 -1.52 13.18 19.91
CA ASN A 191 -2.41 13.24 21.07
C ASN A 191 -2.24 12.03 22.02
N ARG A 192 -1.95 10.85 21.47
CA ARG A 192 -1.70 9.64 22.27
C ARG A 192 -0.39 9.71 23.05
N VAL A 193 0.69 10.20 22.42
CA VAL A 193 2.03 10.20 23.03
C VAL A 193 2.23 11.40 23.97
N LEU A 194 1.63 12.55 23.65
CA LEU A 194 1.84 13.84 24.34
C LEU A 194 0.53 14.56 24.67
N PRO A 195 -0.36 13.98 25.49
CA PRO A 195 -1.60 14.66 25.90
C PRO A 195 -1.32 15.98 26.65
N ASN A 196 -0.23 16.04 27.41
CA ASN A 196 0.17 17.25 28.14
C ASN A 196 0.53 18.42 27.23
N LEU A 197 0.95 18.17 25.98
CA LEU A 197 1.27 19.24 25.04
C LEU A 197 0.03 20.04 24.64
N PHE A 198 -1.15 19.41 24.67
CA PHE A 198 -2.45 20.03 24.38
C PHE A 198 -3.02 20.81 25.57
N LYS A 199 -2.40 20.73 26.75
CA LYS A 199 -2.90 21.38 27.97
C LYS A 199 -3.05 22.88 27.75
N ASP A 200 -4.23 23.41 28.09
CA ASP A 200 -4.60 24.82 27.95
C ASP A 200 -4.54 25.40 26.52
N ILE A 201 -4.54 24.51 25.51
CA ILE A 201 -4.58 24.83 24.09
C ILE A 201 -5.82 24.18 23.46
N ASN A 202 -6.80 25.00 23.06
CA ASN A 202 -8.01 24.52 22.40
C ASN A 202 -7.74 24.32 20.90
N VAL A 203 -7.51 23.07 20.48
CA VAL A 203 -7.30 22.69 19.08
C VAL A 203 -8.62 22.20 18.48
N LYS A 204 -9.00 22.74 17.32
CA LYS A 204 -10.22 22.32 16.60
C LYS A 204 -10.15 20.85 16.17
N GLN A 205 -11.26 20.14 16.31
CA GLN A 205 -11.38 18.74 15.90
C GLN A 205 -11.69 18.61 14.40
N SER A 206 -11.06 17.65 13.74
CA SER A 206 -11.30 17.37 12.31
C SER A 206 -12.43 16.35 12.07
N SER A 207 -13.06 15.81 13.12
CA SER A 207 -14.09 14.76 13.02
C SER A 207 -15.29 15.17 12.16
N GLY A 208 -15.79 16.40 12.34
CA GLY A 208 -16.89 16.93 11.54
C GLY A 208 -16.60 16.97 10.04
N PHE A 209 -15.35 17.28 9.66
CA PHE A 209 -14.93 17.25 8.26
C PHE A 209 -15.00 15.84 7.66
N PHE A 210 -14.57 14.81 8.39
CA PHE A 210 -14.62 13.43 7.89
C PHE A 210 -16.05 12.86 7.83
N TYR A 211 -16.93 13.30 8.74
CA TYR A 211 -18.36 13.00 8.63
C TYR A 211 -18.94 13.60 7.34
N ASP A 212 -18.69 14.88 7.09
CA ASP A 212 -19.15 15.56 5.89
C ASP A 212 -18.50 15.00 4.61
N PHE A 213 -17.26 14.54 4.69
CA PHE A 213 -16.57 13.83 3.59
C PHE A 213 -17.30 12.54 3.23
N ASN A 214 -17.67 11.73 4.23
CA ASN A 214 -18.43 10.52 4.01
C ASN A 214 -19.81 10.82 3.41
N GLN A 215 -20.50 11.83 3.92
CA GLN A 215 -21.79 12.25 3.39
C GLN A 215 -21.69 12.73 1.93
N MET A 216 -20.63 13.46 1.57
CA MET A 216 -20.38 13.88 0.19
C MET A 216 -20.19 12.67 -0.76
N LEU A 217 -19.56 11.58 -0.31
CA LEU A 217 -19.42 10.35 -1.11
C LEU A 217 -20.78 9.67 -1.34
N ILE A 218 -21.64 9.65 -0.31
CA ILE A 218 -23.01 9.10 -0.39
C ILE A 218 -23.88 9.95 -1.34
N ASP A 219 -23.87 11.26 -1.15
CA ASP A 219 -24.66 12.22 -1.93
C ASP A 219 -24.25 12.27 -3.41
N ALA A 220 -23.05 11.81 -3.75
CA ALA A 220 -22.56 11.77 -5.13
C ALA A 220 -23.22 10.68 -5.98
N ALA A 221 -23.98 9.75 -5.40
CA ALA A 221 -24.59 8.64 -6.12
C ALA A 221 -25.60 9.09 -7.22
N PRO A 222 -25.51 8.61 -8.47
CA PRO A 222 -26.33 9.09 -9.58
C PRO A 222 -27.86 8.93 -9.48
N GLN A 223 -28.35 8.09 -8.56
CA GLN A 223 -29.77 7.73 -8.40
C GLN A 223 -30.35 8.07 -7.02
N ASN A 224 -29.67 8.89 -6.19
CA ASN A 224 -30.10 9.20 -4.81
C ASN A 224 -30.53 7.94 -4.03
N LYS A 225 -29.77 6.85 -4.19
CA LYS A 225 -29.99 5.61 -3.44
C LYS A 225 -29.67 5.86 -1.98
N GLU A 226 -30.48 5.34 -1.06
CA GLU A 226 -30.22 5.45 0.38
C GLU A 226 -28.90 4.77 0.79
N ASN A 227 -28.55 3.65 0.14
CA ASN A 227 -27.31 2.91 0.40
C ASN A 227 -26.56 2.65 -0.92
N PRO A 228 -25.80 3.63 -1.43
CA PRO A 228 -25.03 3.47 -2.67
C PRO A 228 -23.82 2.56 -2.45
N SER A 229 -23.46 1.81 -3.50
CA SER A 229 -22.24 1.01 -3.51
C SER A 229 -21.03 1.90 -3.83
N ILE A 230 -20.19 2.17 -2.83
CA ILE A 230 -19.03 3.06 -2.92
C ILE A 230 -17.74 2.23 -2.80
N VAL A 231 -16.77 2.48 -3.68
CA VAL A 231 -15.44 1.84 -3.65
C VAL A 231 -14.32 2.87 -3.72
N ILE A 232 -13.16 2.52 -3.15
CA ILE A 232 -11.93 3.32 -3.28
C ILE A 232 -11.01 2.64 -4.30
N LEU A 233 -10.83 3.27 -5.46
CA LEU A 233 -9.95 2.77 -6.52
C LEU A 233 -8.49 3.18 -6.24
N THR A 234 -7.61 2.20 -6.08
CA THR A 234 -6.19 2.40 -5.81
C THR A 234 -5.30 1.89 -6.94
N PRO A 235 -4.17 2.55 -7.24
CA PRO A 235 -3.14 2.01 -8.13
C PRO A 235 -2.38 0.80 -7.53
N GLY A 236 -2.56 0.52 -6.24
CA GLY A 236 -1.97 -0.62 -5.54
C GLY A 236 -0.75 -0.29 -4.68
N PRO A 237 -0.11 -1.32 -4.08
CA PRO A 237 0.87 -1.17 -3.00
C PRO A 237 2.16 -0.43 -3.36
N LEU A 238 2.51 -0.38 -4.65
CA LEU A 238 3.72 0.28 -5.13
C LEU A 238 3.56 1.81 -5.25
N ASN A 239 2.38 2.34 -4.96
CA ASN A 239 2.14 3.77 -4.96
C ASN A 239 2.66 4.44 -3.68
N GLU A 240 3.19 5.65 -3.82
CA GLU A 240 3.74 6.47 -2.73
C GLU A 240 2.78 6.73 -1.57
N THR A 241 1.47 6.85 -1.83
CA THR A 241 0.46 7.13 -0.80
C THR A 241 -0.49 5.97 -0.53
N TYR A 242 -0.07 4.72 -0.82
CA TYR A 242 -0.92 3.55 -0.61
C TYR A 242 -1.40 3.40 0.84
N PHE A 243 -0.57 3.75 1.84
CA PHE A 243 -0.97 3.78 3.24
C PHE A 243 -2.27 4.55 3.45
N GLU A 244 -2.36 5.78 2.93
CA GLU A 244 -3.55 6.63 3.08
C GLU A 244 -4.76 6.00 2.41
N HIS A 245 -4.60 5.33 1.27
CA HIS A 245 -5.71 4.69 0.57
C HIS A 245 -6.32 3.57 1.44
N ALA A 246 -5.46 2.70 1.99
CA ALA A 246 -5.88 1.62 2.88
C ALA A 246 -6.45 2.14 4.21
N TYR A 247 -5.83 3.19 4.77
CA TYR A 247 -6.29 3.83 5.99
C TYR A 247 -7.68 4.45 5.82
N MET A 248 -7.90 5.22 4.74
CA MET A 248 -9.20 5.81 4.44
C MET A 248 -10.26 4.76 4.10
N ALA A 249 -9.90 3.67 3.42
CA ALA A 249 -10.81 2.55 3.16
C ALA A 249 -11.29 1.90 4.47
N SER A 250 -10.36 1.63 5.38
CA SER A 250 -10.68 1.08 6.71
C SER A 250 -11.47 2.08 7.56
N LEU A 251 -11.11 3.36 7.53
CA LEU A 251 -11.80 4.42 8.25
C LEU A 251 -13.20 4.70 7.70
N LEU A 252 -13.49 4.52 6.41
CA LEU A 252 -14.83 4.79 5.87
C LEU A 252 -15.68 3.51 5.75
N GLY A 253 -15.05 2.34 5.90
CA GLY A 253 -15.70 1.06 5.71
C GLY A 253 -16.00 0.73 4.24
N TYR A 254 -15.29 1.33 3.29
CA TYR A 254 -15.45 1.05 1.85
C TYR A 254 -14.40 0.06 1.34
N PRO A 255 -14.75 -0.79 0.36
CA PRO A 255 -13.77 -1.68 -0.29
C PRO A 255 -12.64 -0.89 -0.96
N LEU A 256 -11.41 -1.30 -0.69
CA LEU A 256 -10.24 -0.88 -1.44
C LEU A 256 -10.07 -1.83 -2.64
N VAL A 257 -10.10 -1.29 -3.85
CA VAL A 257 -10.15 -2.08 -5.09
C VAL A 257 -9.13 -1.59 -6.11
N ASN A 258 -8.61 -2.50 -6.93
CA ASN A 258 -7.74 -2.17 -8.06
C ASN A 258 -8.57 -2.13 -9.36
N GLY A 259 -7.99 -1.63 -10.46
CA GLY A 259 -8.68 -1.61 -11.76
C GLY A 259 -9.21 -2.98 -12.19
N ASN A 260 -8.42 -4.04 -11.94
CA ASN A 260 -8.78 -5.43 -12.27
C ASN A 260 -9.95 -6.00 -11.45
N ASP A 261 -10.29 -5.40 -10.31
CA ASP A 261 -11.45 -5.80 -9.50
C ASP A 261 -12.77 -5.29 -10.09
N LEU A 262 -12.70 -4.31 -10.99
CA LEU A 262 -13.86 -3.69 -11.61
C LEU A 262 -14.02 -4.16 -13.05
N VAL A 263 -15.26 -4.21 -13.52
CA VAL A 263 -15.58 -4.53 -14.91
C VAL A 263 -16.77 -3.72 -15.38
N VAL A 264 -16.70 -3.22 -16.61
CA VAL A 264 -17.83 -2.57 -17.27
C VAL A 264 -18.63 -3.63 -18.02
N ARG A 265 -19.94 -3.69 -17.75
CA ARG A 265 -20.91 -4.51 -18.51
C ARG A 265 -22.22 -3.75 -18.66
N ASN A 266 -22.84 -3.82 -19.84
CA ASN A 266 -24.15 -3.20 -20.11
C ASN A 266 -24.25 -1.72 -19.66
N GLY A 267 -23.19 -0.94 -19.91
CA GLY A 267 -23.14 0.48 -19.56
C GLY A 267 -23.10 0.78 -18.05
N LYS A 268 -22.70 -0.18 -17.21
CA LYS A 268 -22.55 -0.03 -15.75
C LYS A 268 -21.22 -0.64 -15.29
N VAL A 269 -20.70 -0.16 -14.16
CA VAL A 269 -19.51 -0.75 -13.51
C VAL A 269 -19.95 -1.72 -12.43
N TYR A 270 -19.26 -2.85 -12.36
CA TYR A 270 -19.45 -3.88 -11.37
C TYR A 270 -18.14 -4.21 -10.66
N LEU A 271 -18.23 -4.47 -9.37
CA LEU A 271 -17.20 -5.11 -8.57
C LEU A 271 -17.30 -6.62 -8.75
N LYS A 272 -16.17 -7.27 -9.07
CA LYS A 272 -16.03 -8.72 -9.09
C LYS A 272 -15.95 -9.22 -7.65
N THR A 273 -17.01 -9.86 -7.17
CA THR A 273 -16.98 -10.55 -5.88
C THR A 273 -16.85 -12.06 -6.08
N LEU A 274 -16.67 -12.81 -4.99
CA LEU A 274 -16.63 -14.27 -5.04
C LEU A 274 -17.91 -14.90 -5.61
N LYS A 275 -19.08 -14.32 -5.33
CA LYS A 275 -20.37 -14.87 -5.74
C LYS A 275 -20.90 -14.25 -7.03
N GLU A 276 -20.87 -12.93 -7.15
CA GLU A 276 -21.54 -12.25 -8.25
C GLU A 276 -20.90 -10.91 -8.59
N LEU A 277 -21.41 -10.27 -9.64
CA LEU A 277 -21.03 -8.93 -10.01
C LEU A 277 -21.92 -7.93 -9.25
N LYS A 278 -21.34 -7.19 -8.30
CA LYS A 278 -22.08 -6.18 -7.53
C LYS A 278 -21.95 -4.82 -8.20
N GLN A 279 -23.06 -4.19 -8.56
CA GLN A 279 -23.03 -2.88 -9.21
C GLN A 279 -22.37 -1.84 -8.28
N VAL A 280 -21.50 -1.00 -8.84
CA VAL A 280 -20.85 0.14 -8.16
C VAL A 280 -21.55 1.43 -8.60
N ASP A 281 -21.85 2.31 -7.65
CA ASP A 281 -22.52 3.59 -7.90
C ASP A 281 -21.54 4.78 -7.83
N VAL A 282 -20.51 4.70 -6.98
CA VAL A 282 -19.52 5.77 -6.76
C VAL A 282 -18.11 5.18 -6.65
N ILE A 283 -17.15 5.80 -7.35
CA ILE A 283 -15.72 5.51 -7.24
C ILE A 283 -15.01 6.73 -6.66
N TYR A 284 -14.48 6.60 -5.44
CA TYR A 284 -13.46 7.52 -4.95
C TYR A 284 -12.10 7.10 -5.52
N ARG A 285 -11.58 7.86 -6.49
CA ARG A 285 -10.36 7.47 -7.20
C ARG A 285 -9.11 8.03 -6.53
N ARG A 286 -8.08 7.19 -6.50
CA ARG A 286 -6.69 7.53 -6.14
C ARG A 286 -5.71 7.31 -7.30
N VAL A 287 -6.25 7.15 -8.50
CA VAL A 287 -5.53 6.93 -9.77
C VAL A 287 -5.65 8.20 -10.61
N ASP A 288 -4.56 8.63 -11.24
CA ASP A 288 -4.52 9.84 -12.08
C ASP A 288 -5.36 9.69 -13.36
N ASP A 289 -5.84 10.82 -13.90
CA ASP A 289 -6.88 10.87 -14.93
C ASP A 289 -6.57 10.00 -16.14
N VAL A 290 -5.37 10.14 -16.71
CA VAL A 290 -4.97 9.44 -17.94
C VAL A 290 -4.93 7.92 -17.79
N PHE A 291 -4.81 7.41 -16.56
CA PHE A 291 -4.76 5.97 -16.30
C PHE A 291 -6.13 5.36 -16.03
N MET A 292 -7.20 6.16 -15.93
CA MET A 292 -8.53 5.71 -15.49
C MET A 292 -9.26 4.81 -16.49
N ASP A 293 -9.04 4.99 -17.79
CA ASP A 293 -9.70 4.20 -18.84
C ASP A 293 -8.72 3.87 -19.97
N PRO A 294 -8.21 2.62 -20.05
CA PRO A 294 -7.29 2.23 -21.10
C PRO A 294 -7.91 2.19 -22.51
N LEU A 295 -9.24 2.16 -22.64
CA LEU A 295 -9.89 2.12 -23.95
C LEU A 295 -9.83 3.49 -24.68
N GLU A 296 -9.91 4.57 -23.91
CA GLU A 296 -10.07 5.92 -24.47
C GLU A 296 -8.94 6.89 -24.11
N LEU A 297 -8.17 6.61 -23.05
CA LEU A 297 -7.10 7.49 -22.56
C LEU A 297 -5.73 6.90 -22.83
N ARG A 298 -5.24 6.00 -21.96
CA ARG A 298 -3.90 5.45 -22.02
C ARG A 298 -3.95 3.92 -22.14
N GLU A 299 -3.68 3.43 -23.35
CA GLU A 299 -3.82 2.02 -23.75
C GLU A 299 -2.94 1.04 -22.93
N ASP A 300 -1.76 1.48 -22.49
CA ASP A 300 -0.84 0.68 -21.66
C ASP A 300 -1.14 0.78 -20.14
N SER A 301 -2.28 1.37 -19.75
CA SER A 301 -2.68 1.47 -18.35
C SER A 301 -3.29 0.16 -17.83
N TYR A 302 -2.73 -0.36 -16.74
CA TYR A 302 -3.29 -1.47 -15.96
C TYR A 302 -3.98 -1.02 -14.66
N LEU A 303 -4.08 0.30 -14.43
CA LEU A 303 -4.58 0.85 -13.16
C LEU A 303 -6.08 1.18 -13.19
N GLY A 304 -6.60 1.51 -14.37
CA GLY A 304 -7.98 1.92 -14.58
C GLY A 304 -8.92 0.78 -14.91
N VAL A 305 -10.11 1.14 -15.41
CA VAL A 305 -11.17 0.20 -15.79
C VAL A 305 -11.55 0.47 -17.24
N THR A 306 -11.44 -0.55 -18.09
CA THR A 306 -11.75 -0.45 -19.53
C THR A 306 -13.22 -0.05 -19.75
N GLY A 307 -13.45 1.02 -20.50
CA GLY A 307 -14.79 1.53 -20.85
C GLY A 307 -15.45 2.37 -19.76
N LEU A 308 -14.70 2.78 -18.73
CA LEU A 308 -15.20 3.57 -17.61
C LEU A 308 -15.76 4.93 -18.05
N LEU A 309 -15.11 5.61 -19.00
CA LEU A 309 -15.55 6.94 -19.45
C LEU A 309 -16.92 6.89 -20.13
N ASP A 310 -17.22 5.84 -20.89
CA ASP A 310 -18.55 5.64 -21.48
C ASP A 310 -19.65 5.54 -20.41
N VAL A 311 -19.40 4.80 -19.33
CA VAL A 311 -20.34 4.69 -18.19
C VAL A 311 -20.56 6.05 -17.52
N VAL A 312 -19.49 6.85 -17.38
CA VAL A 312 -19.56 8.22 -16.83
C VAL A 312 -20.42 9.12 -17.73
N ARG A 313 -20.23 9.08 -19.06
CA ARG A 313 -21.06 9.84 -20.03
C ARG A 313 -22.53 9.48 -19.93
N ASN A 314 -22.82 8.20 -19.72
CA ASN A 314 -24.17 7.69 -19.53
C ASN A 314 -24.76 7.98 -18.14
N LYS A 315 -24.02 8.65 -17.25
CA LYS A 315 -24.45 9.05 -15.89
C LYS A 315 -24.86 7.87 -15.02
N ASN A 316 -24.26 6.71 -15.26
CA ASN A 316 -24.51 5.48 -14.52
C ASN A 316 -23.54 5.28 -13.34
N ILE A 317 -22.47 6.09 -13.27
CA ILE A 317 -21.51 6.10 -12.17
C ILE A 317 -21.00 7.52 -11.89
N SER A 318 -20.63 7.79 -10.64
CA SER A 318 -19.93 9.00 -10.24
C SER A 318 -18.47 8.70 -9.90
N ILE A 319 -17.54 9.51 -10.42
CA ILE A 319 -16.10 9.42 -10.10
C ILE A 319 -15.68 10.67 -9.35
N ILE A 320 -14.99 10.49 -8.25
CA ILE A 320 -14.61 11.56 -7.32
C ILE A 320 -13.08 11.62 -7.21
N ASN A 321 -12.43 12.69 -7.67
CA ASN A 321 -12.93 13.77 -8.54
C ASN A 321 -13.18 13.31 -9.98
N PRO A 322 -13.95 14.04 -10.81
CA PRO A 322 -14.18 13.62 -12.19
C PRO A 322 -12.88 13.56 -13.00
N VAL A 323 -12.89 12.69 -14.01
CA VAL A 323 -11.76 12.53 -14.93
C VAL A 323 -11.59 13.82 -15.73
N GLY A 324 -10.34 14.30 -15.81
CA GLY A 324 -9.98 15.55 -16.48
C GLY A 324 -9.82 16.74 -15.52
N SER A 325 -10.07 16.55 -14.22
CA SER A 325 -9.85 17.58 -13.19
C SER A 325 -8.39 17.95 -12.97
N GLY A 326 -7.44 17.11 -13.42
CA GLY A 326 -6.01 17.43 -13.38
C GLY A 326 -5.59 18.62 -14.25
N VAL A 327 -6.44 19.08 -15.19
CA VAL A 327 -6.18 20.33 -15.96
C VAL A 327 -6.09 21.56 -15.07
N LEU A 328 -6.76 21.56 -13.91
CA LEU A 328 -6.78 22.69 -12.98
C LEU A 328 -5.47 22.85 -12.20
N GLU A 329 -4.62 21.83 -12.11
CA GLU A 329 -3.29 21.92 -11.48
C GLU A 329 -2.26 22.65 -12.38
N ASN A 330 -2.72 23.24 -13.48
CA ASN A 330 -1.90 23.94 -14.47
C ASN A 330 -1.39 25.27 -13.92
N SER A 331 -0.08 25.35 -13.67
CA SER A 331 0.58 26.58 -13.19
C SER A 331 0.49 27.76 -14.19
N GLY A 332 0.20 27.50 -15.46
CA GLY A 332 -0.07 28.52 -16.47
C GLY A 332 -1.40 29.28 -16.25
N LEU A 333 -2.31 28.78 -15.41
CA LEU A 333 -3.55 29.49 -15.05
C LEU A 333 -3.32 30.62 -14.04
N ILE A 334 -2.27 30.51 -13.23
CA ILE A 334 -1.99 31.41 -12.10
C ILE A 334 -2.02 32.89 -12.49
N PRO A 335 -1.37 33.35 -13.59
CA PRO A 335 -1.38 34.76 -13.98
C PRO A 335 -2.78 35.31 -14.26
N PHE A 336 -3.73 34.45 -14.62
CA PHE A 336 -5.09 34.82 -15.01
C PHE A 336 -6.11 34.70 -13.86
N MET A 337 -5.73 34.14 -12.71
CA MET A 337 -6.68 33.80 -11.64
C MET A 337 -7.47 35.00 -11.09
N ASN A 338 -6.86 36.18 -10.96
CA ASN A 338 -7.58 37.40 -10.55
C ASN A 338 -8.60 37.85 -11.60
N ALA A 339 -8.26 37.76 -12.89
CA ALA A 339 -9.18 38.11 -13.97
C ALA A 339 -10.36 37.13 -14.05
N ILE A 340 -10.08 35.84 -13.81
CA ILE A 340 -11.12 34.79 -13.74
C ILE A 340 -12.02 35.00 -12.51
N CYS A 341 -11.45 35.35 -11.36
CA CYS A 341 -12.21 35.65 -10.14
C CYS A 341 -13.15 36.84 -10.35
N ASN A 342 -12.64 37.93 -10.91
CA ASN A 342 -13.45 39.08 -11.27
C ASN A 342 -14.54 38.74 -12.31
N HIS A 343 -14.27 37.83 -13.25
CA HIS A 343 -15.27 37.41 -14.23
C HIS A 343 -16.49 36.71 -13.61
N PHE A 344 -16.26 35.82 -12.64
CA PHE A 344 -17.32 35.01 -12.04
C PHE A 344 -17.95 35.64 -10.80
N PHE A 345 -17.15 36.31 -9.96
CA PHE A 345 -17.59 36.83 -8.67
C PHE A 345 -17.59 38.35 -8.60
N ASN A 346 -16.94 39.05 -9.54
CA ASN A 346 -16.70 40.51 -9.46
C ASN A 346 -15.97 40.91 -8.15
N GLU A 347 -15.05 40.05 -7.73
CA GLU A 347 -14.22 40.16 -6.53
C GLU A 347 -12.77 39.78 -6.85
N ASP A 348 -11.84 40.26 -6.04
CA ASP A 348 -10.44 39.82 -6.05
C ASP A 348 -10.24 38.54 -5.21
N LEU A 349 -9.12 37.85 -5.45
CA LEU A 349 -8.74 36.67 -4.66
C LEU A 349 -8.47 37.07 -3.20
N ILE A 350 -9.15 36.40 -2.26
CA ILE A 350 -8.93 36.60 -0.82
C ILE A 350 -7.52 36.14 -0.41
N LEU A 351 -7.08 34.98 -0.91
CA LEU A 351 -5.74 34.47 -0.66
C LEU A 351 -4.80 34.86 -1.81
N PRO A 352 -3.66 35.50 -1.50
CA PRO A 352 -2.66 35.82 -2.51
C PRO A 352 -2.03 34.55 -3.07
N GLN A 353 -1.45 34.68 -4.26
CA GLN A 353 -0.74 33.60 -4.95
C GLN A 353 0.61 34.14 -5.45
N ILE A 354 1.56 33.22 -5.68
CA ILE A 354 2.90 33.54 -6.17
C ILE A 354 2.82 34.28 -7.50
N ALA A 355 3.51 35.42 -7.59
CA ALA A 355 3.63 36.18 -8.82
C ALA A 355 4.19 35.29 -9.94
N SER A 356 3.44 35.18 -11.03
CA SER A 356 3.70 34.22 -12.11
C SER A 356 3.54 34.90 -13.47
N TRP A 357 4.41 34.54 -14.41
CA TRP A 357 4.43 35.03 -15.79
C TRP A 357 4.39 33.86 -16.75
N TRP A 358 3.32 33.75 -17.53
CA TRP A 358 3.21 32.69 -18.53
C TRP A 358 4.01 33.09 -19.78
N CYS A 359 4.99 32.28 -20.14
CA CYS A 359 5.92 32.58 -21.24
C CYS A 359 5.27 32.50 -22.62
N GLY A 360 4.01 32.04 -22.72
CA GLY A 360 3.24 32.05 -23.96
C GLY A 360 2.90 33.46 -24.45
N GLN A 361 2.85 34.46 -23.55
CA GLN A 361 2.71 35.86 -23.94
C GLN A 361 4.09 36.48 -24.17
N GLU A 362 4.23 37.21 -25.27
CA GLU A 362 5.52 37.72 -25.73
C GLU A 362 6.16 38.72 -24.75
N LYS A 363 5.38 39.66 -24.19
CA LYS A 363 5.88 40.67 -23.25
C LYS A 363 6.39 40.04 -21.96
N GLU A 364 5.66 39.07 -21.46
CA GLU A 364 5.93 38.30 -20.25
C GLU A 364 7.18 37.44 -20.44
N ARG A 365 7.30 36.78 -21.60
CA ARG A 365 8.50 36.02 -21.98
C ARG A 365 9.75 36.90 -22.04
N GLU A 366 9.67 38.07 -22.67
CA GLU A 366 10.79 39.02 -22.71
C GLU A 366 11.20 39.49 -21.31
N PHE A 367 10.22 39.77 -20.46
CA PHE A 367 10.46 40.13 -19.06
C PHE A 367 11.17 39.00 -18.29
N VAL A 368 10.74 37.76 -18.50
CA VAL A 368 11.38 36.56 -17.95
C VAL A 368 12.81 36.41 -18.44
N PHE A 369 13.08 36.56 -19.74
CA PHE A 369 14.43 36.45 -20.29
C PHE A 369 15.39 37.52 -19.75
N LYS A 370 14.90 38.76 -19.57
CA LYS A 370 15.69 39.86 -18.99
C LYS A 370 16.08 39.59 -17.54
N ASN A 371 15.23 38.91 -16.76
CA ASN A 371 15.41 38.71 -15.32
C ASN A 371 15.51 37.23 -14.91
N ILE A 372 15.89 36.34 -15.84
CA ILE A 372 15.71 34.88 -15.68
C ILE A 372 16.28 34.32 -14.39
N LYS A 373 17.43 34.84 -13.91
CA LYS A 373 18.10 34.39 -12.68
C LYS A 373 17.26 34.59 -11.42
N ASN A 374 16.30 35.50 -11.42
CA ASN A 374 15.44 35.80 -10.27
C ASN A 374 14.17 34.91 -10.23
N PHE A 375 13.98 34.03 -11.22
CA PHE A 375 12.78 33.23 -11.35
C PHE A 375 13.02 31.74 -11.13
N VAL A 376 11.96 31.08 -10.66
CA VAL A 376 11.80 29.63 -10.76
C VAL A 376 10.96 29.35 -11.99
N VAL A 377 11.57 28.77 -13.03
CA VAL A 377 10.88 28.41 -14.26
C VAL A 377 10.31 27.00 -14.13
N LYS A 378 9.04 26.82 -14.48
CA LYS A 378 8.34 25.54 -14.45
C LYS A 378 7.74 25.22 -15.80
N ARG A 379 7.70 23.94 -16.14
CA ARG A 379 6.76 23.48 -17.17
C ARG A 379 5.35 23.45 -16.60
N ILE A 380 4.37 23.80 -17.43
CA ILE A 380 2.96 23.72 -17.05
C ILE A 380 2.50 22.26 -16.89
N ASP A 381 3.08 21.33 -17.64
CA ASP A 381 2.78 19.90 -17.57
C ASP A 381 3.80 19.15 -16.68
N ARG A 382 3.31 18.38 -15.71
CA ARG A 382 4.13 17.68 -14.70
C ARG A 382 4.68 16.33 -15.17
N SER A 383 4.80 16.14 -16.48
CA SER A 383 5.04 14.82 -17.08
C SER A 383 6.45 14.27 -16.85
N ASN A 384 7.43 15.14 -16.57
CA ASN A 384 8.81 14.77 -16.26
C ASN A 384 9.19 15.17 -14.82
N ARG A 385 10.02 14.32 -14.17
CA ARG A 385 10.58 14.59 -12.83
C ARG A 385 11.41 15.88 -12.77
N GLU A 386 11.99 16.31 -13.89
CA GLU A 386 12.76 17.56 -14.04
C GLU A 386 11.92 18.66 -14.73
N SER A 387 10.90 19.15 -14.04
CA SER A 387 9.98 20.19 -14.57
C SER A 387 10.17 21.56 -13.91
N LEU A 388 11.21 21.73 -13.09
CA LEU A 388 11.37 22.87 -12.19
C LEU A 388 12.84 23.33 -12.17
N PHE A 389 13.09 24.56 -12.61
CA PHE A 389 14.41 25.16 -12.78
C PHE A 389 14.57 26.35 -11.83
N PHE A 390 15.50 26.24 -10.88
CA PHE A 390 15.93 27.36 -10.04
C PHE A 390 17.05 28.10 -10.75
N CYS A 391 16.71 29.16 -11.49
CA CYS A 391 17.63 29.80 -12.43
C CYS A 391 18.85 30.46 -11.77
N GLU A 392 18.80 30.72 -10.47
CA GLU A 392 19.92 31.23 -9.69
C GLU A 392 21.08 30.23 -9.55
N PHE A 393 20.76 28.94 -9.46
CA PHE A 393 21.76 27.87 -9.31
C PHE A 393 22.24 27.30 -10.65
N LEU A 394 21.66 27.75 -11.76
CA LEU A 394 22.06 27.34 -13.09
C LEU A 394 23.26 28.16 -13.56
N ASP A 395 24.23 27.47 -14.18
CA ASP A 395 25.31 28.14 -14.88
C ASP A 395 24.81 28.85 -16.15
N ASN A 396 25.65 29.71 -16.73
CA ASN A 396 25.24 30.50 -17.90
C ASN A 396 24.92 29.61 -19.11
N ASN A 397 25.55 28.44 -19.26
CA ASN A 397 25.29 27.54 -20.38
C ASN A 397 23.92 26.85 -20.25
N ALA A 398 23.59 26.36 -19.05
CA ALA A 398 22.28 25.79 -18.72
C ALA A 398 21.17 26.83 -18.86
N LEU A 399 21.42 28.09 -18.49
CA LEU A 399 20.45 29.18 -18.70
C LEU A 399 20.19 29.45 -20.18
N GLU A 400 21.22 29.45 -21.03
CA GLU A 400 21.03 29.62 -22.48
C GLU A 400 20.31 28.43 -23.12
N THR A 401 20.58 27.20 -22.66
CA THR A 401 19.80 26.01 -23.06
C THR A 401 18.34 26.17 -22.66
N LEU A 402 18.06 26.58 -21.41
CA LEU A 402 16.69 26.80 -20.93
C LEU A 402 15.97 27.89 -21.74
N LYS A 403 16.64 28.99 -22.08
CA LYS A 403 16.05 30.04 -22.95
C LYS A 403 15.73 29.52 -24.35
N LYS A 404 16.59 28.69 -24.94
CA LYS A 404 16.32 28.04 -26.24
C LYS A 404 15.09 27.14 -26.15
N ASP A 405 14.99 26.34 -25.08
CA ASP A 405 13.85 25.45 -24.85
C ASP A 405 12.53 26.22 -24.66
N ILE A 406 12.57 27.33 -23.90
CA ILE A 406 11.42 28.23 -23.74
C ILE A 406 11.06 28.88 -25.07
N SER A 407 12.03 29.34 -25.84
CA SER A 407 11.79 29.99 -27.14
C SER A 407 11.15 29.03 -28.16
N ALA A 408 11.52 27.75 -28.11
CA ALA A 408 10.94 26.72 -28.97
C ALA A 408 9.47 26.40 -28.65
N ASN A 409 9.11 26.38 -27.37
CA ASN A 409 7.73 26.05 -26.92
C ASN A 409 7.26 26.96 -25.77
N PRO A 410 7.08 28.27 -26.02
CA PRO A 410 6.89 29.28 -24.97
C PRO A 410 5.64 29.03 -24.11
N TYR A 411 4.56 28.59 -24.75
CA TYR A 411 3.28 28.29 -24.10
C TYR A 411 3.36 27.17 -23.06
N ARG A 412 4.44 26.38 -23.02
CA ARG A 412 4.64 25.29 -22.04
C ARG A 412 5.31 25.74 -20.75
N TYR A 413 5.74 26.99 -20.64
CA TYR A 413 6.52 27.45 -19.49
C TYR A 413 5.83 28.59 -18.75
N VAL A 414 5.98 28.57 -17.43
CA VAL A 414 5.61 29.65 -16.53
C VAL A 414 6.81 29.96 -15.63
N ALA A 415 7.14 31.23 -15.49
CA ALA A 415 8.13 31.70 -14.53
C ALA A 415 7.41 32.17 -13.27
N GLN A 416 7.93 31.82 -12.10
CA GLN A 416 7.40 32.28 -10.82
C GLN A 416 8.49 33.03 -10.06
N GLU A 417 8.09 34.04 -9.31
CA GLU A 417 9.00 34.76 -8.41
C GLU A 417 9.60 33.80 -7.38
N LYS A 418 10.90 33.97 -7.09
CA LYS A 418 11.54 33.25 -6.01
C LYS A 418 11.00 33.80 -4.67
N ILE A 419 10.24 32.97 -3.96
CA ILE A 419 9.75 33.31 -2.62
C ILE A 419 10.44 32.42 -1.59
N THR A 420 10.89 33.03 -0.50
CA THR A 420 11.36 32.32 0.69
C THR A 420 10.20 32.17 1.66
N PHE A 421 9.77 30.93 1.89
CA PHE A 421 8.69 30.61 2.82
C PHE A 421 9.12 30.71 4.28
N SER A 422 8.13 30.84 5.18
CA SER A 422 8.39 30.90 6.62
C SER A 422 9.03 29.64 7.18
N THR A 423 9.75 29.82 8.28
CA THR A 423 10.30 28.73 9.08
C THR A 423 9.49 28.48 10.33
N ALA A 424 9.47 27.24 10.81
CA ALA A 424 8.94 26.89 12.13
C ALA A 424 9.89 25.95 12.88
N PRO A 425 9.76 25.83 14.21
CA PRO A 425 10.65 24.99 15.00
C PRO A 425 10.49 23.52 14.68
N ASP A 426 11.61 22.85 14.39
CA ASP A 426 11.70 21.41 14.17
C ASP A 426 12.67 20.79 15.16
N PHE A 427 12.23 19.74 15.87
CA PHE A 427 13.09 19.05 16.83
C PHE A 427 13.97 18.01 16.14
N VAL A 428 15.27 18.21 16.15
CA VAL A 428 16.26 17.41 15.41
C VAL A 428 17.50 17.24 16.27
N LYS A 429 17.98 16.01 16.47
CA LYS A 429 19.23 15.71 17.20
C LYS A 429 19.36 16.52 18.50
N ASP A 430 18.35 16.41 19.36
CA ASP A 430 18.31 17.00 20.71
C ASP A 430 18.23 18.55 20.79
N HIS A 431 17.93 19.25 19.69
CA HIS A 431 17.72 20.70 19.69
C HIS A 431 16.63 21.15 18.71
N LEU A 432 16.19 22.41 18.79
CA LEU A 432 15.27 22.99 17.81
C LEU A 432 16.05 23.69 16.69
N GLU A 433 15.63 23.46 15.45
CA GLU A 433 16.13 24.16 14.27
C GLU A 433 14.97 24.85 13.53
N ALA A 434 15.22 26.06 12.99
CA ALA A 434 14.30 26.70 12.08
C ALA A 434 14.30 25.99 10.72
N ARG A 435 13.15 25.47 10.30
CA ARG A 435 13.02 24.80 8.99
C ARG A 435 11.82 25.31 8.21
N LYS A 436 11.96 25.41 6.88
CA LYS A 436 10.92 25.90 5.98
C LYS A 436 9.71 24.98 5.99
N VAL A 437 8.51 25.60 6.02
CA VAL A 437 7.25 24.87 6.18
C VAL A 437 6.29 25.12 5.00
N LEU A 438 5.58 24.07 4.62
CA LEU A 438 4.46 24.09 3.68
C LEU A 438 3.27 23.36 4.32
N CYS A 439 2.10 23.98 4.30
CA CYS A 439 0.88 23.42 4.85
C CYS A 439 -0.08 23.03 3.72
N ARG A 440 -0.44 21.76 3.60
CA ARG A 440 -1.49 21.30 2.70
C ARG A 440 -2.83 21.26 3.42
N THR A 441 -3.79 22.05 2.95
CA THR A 441 -5.18 22.04 3.45
C THR A 441 -6.09 21.24 2.52
N PHE A 442 -7.26 20.84 3.02
CA PHE A 442 -8.24 20.04 2.29
C PHE A 442 -9.62 20.67 2.38
N VAL A 443 -10.34 20.63 1.27
CA VAL A 443 -11.64 21.25 1.08
C VAL A 443 -12.54 20.26 0.36
N ILE A 444 -13.77 20.12 0.83
CA ILE A 444 -14.77 19.21 0.26
C ILE A 444 -16.05 19.96 -0.08
N ALA A 445 -16.75 19.55 -1.12
CA ALA A 445 -18.06 20.08 -1.45
C ALA A 445 -19.09 19.59 -0.43
N LYS A 446 -19.94 20.51 0.04
CA LYS A 446 -21.07 20.22 0.93
C LYS A 446 -22.28 20.97 0.42
N LYS A 447 -23.12 20.27 -0.35
CA LYS A 447 -24.27 20.85 -1.07
C LYS A 447 -23.83 22.06 -1.91
N ASP A 448 -24.31 23.26 -1.59
CA ASP A 448 -24.03 24.49 -2.33
C ASP A 448 -22.72 25.18 -1.91
N GLN A 449 -22.08 24.73 -0.84
CA GLN A 449 -20.90 25.37 -0.25
C GLN A 449 -19.70 24.42 -0.20
N TYR A 450 -18.54 24.94 0.19
CA TYR A 450 -17.35 24.15 0.49
C TYR A 450 -17.04 24.17 1.98
N GLN A 451 -16.59 23.04 2.50
CA GLN A 451 -16.14 22.89 3.88
C GLN A 451 -14.63 22.63 3.90
N VAL A 452 -13.92 23.38 4.73
CA VAL A 452 -12.47 23.26 4.90
C VAL A 452 -12.18 22.41 6.12
N MET A 453 -11.23 21.47 6.01
CA MET A 453 -10.74 20.70 7.15
C MET A 453 -10.05 21.64 8.14
N PRO A 454 -10.47 21.75 9.42
CA PRO A 454 -9.74 22.51 10.43
C PRO A 454 -8.47 21.76 10.83
N GLY A 455 -7.43 21.90 9.99
CA GLY A 455 -6.23 21.09 10.02
C GLY A 455 -5.70 20.84 8.61
N GLY A 456 -4.69 19.97 8.52
CA GLY A 456 -4.01 19.71 7.27
C GLY A 456 -2.72 18.95 7.47
N LEU A 457 -2.04 18.68 6.36
CA LEU A 457 -0.75 18.03 6.36
C LEU A 457 0.35 19.08 6.27
N VAL A 458 1.16 19.22 7.31
CA VAL A 458 2.31 20.11 7.30
C VAL A 458 3.55 19.32 6.89
N ARG A 459 4.31 19.85 5.94
CA ARG A 459 5.56 19.29 5.45
C ARG A 459 6.70 20.26 5.70
N VAL A 460 7.84 19.71 6.07
CA VAL A 460 9.05 20.46 6.44
C VAL A 460 10.21 20.02 5.57
N ALA A 461 11.06 20.96 5.19
CA ALA A 461 12.26 20.66 4.42
C ALA A 461 13.18 19.67 5.19
N PRO A 462 13.75 18.64 4.51
CA PRO A 462 14.59 17.64 5.17
C PRO A 462 15.90 18.21 5.71
N GLU A 463 16.45 19.22 5.02
CA GLU A 463 17.67 19.92 5.40
C GLU A 463 17.38 21.41 5.54
N ARG A 464 18.13 22.05 6.43
CA ARG A 464 17.94 23.44 6.86
C ARG A 464 18.03 24.46 5.72
N GLU A 465 18.94 24.25 4.77
CA GLU A 465 19.19 25.18 3.66
C GLU A 465 18.32 24.88 2.43
N ASN A 466 17.65 23.73 2.41
CA ASN A 466 16.94 23.24 1.24
C ASN A 466 15.70 24.09 0.95
N LEU A 467 15.50 24.43 -0.33
CA LEU A 467 14.27 25.09 -0.79
C LEU A 467 13.15 24.09 -1.09
N PHE A 468 13.49 22.80 -1.22
CA PHE A 468 12.55 21.76 -1.58
C PHE A 468 11.86 21.17 -0.34
N VAL A 469 10.54 21.31 -0.28
CA VAL A 469 9.68 20.56 0.65
C VAL A 469 8.98 19.46 -0.13
N SER A 470 9.54 18.24 -0.11
CA SER A 470 8.94 17.07 -0.78
C SER A 470 9.18 15.79 0.03
N ASN A 471 8.14 14.98 0.18
CA ASN A 471 8.22 13.68 0.84
C ASN A 471 9.09 12.69 0.07
N GLN A 472 9.16 12.81 -1.27
CA GLN A 472 10.05 11.99 -2.09
C GLN A 472 11.54 12.25 -1.81
N ARG A 473 11.88 13.36 -1.13
CA ARG A 473 13.25 13.67 -0.69
C ARG A 473 13.41 13.58 0.84
N GLY A 474 12.48 12.90 1.53
CA GLY A 474 12.57 12.67 2.96
C GLY A 474 12.11 13.83 3.84
N GLY A 475 11.19 14.66 3.36
CA GLY A 475 10.58 15.72 4.18
C GLY A 475 9.87 15.18 5.42
N VAL A 476 10.02 15.89 6.54
CA VAL A 476 9.40 15.56 7.84
C VAL A 476 8.00 16.14 7.90
N SER A 477 7.06 15.45 8.56
CA SER A 477 5.69 15.90 8.74
C SER A 477 5.48 16.56 10.12
N LYS A 478 4.53 17.49 10.21
CA LYS A 478 4.00 18.03 11.48
C LYS A 478 2.48 17.91 11.53
N ASP A 479 1.91 17.86 12.74
CA ASP A 479 0.48 18.09 12.94
C ASP A 479 0.15 19.58 12.81
N LEU A 480 -0.98 19.92 12.19
CA LEU A 480 -1.47 21.29 12.02
C LEU A 480 -2.56 21.60 13.05
N TRP A 481 -2.25 22.45 14.02
CA TRP A 481 -3.19 22.89 15.04
C TRP A 481 -3.85 24.20 14.63
N VAL A 482 -5.15 24.12 14.34
CA VAL A 482 -6.01 25.29 14.22
C VAL A 482 -6.60 25.57 15.59
N LEU A 483 -6.25 26.72 16.17
CA LEU A 483 -6.73 27.09 17.49
C LEU A 483 -8.18 27.59 17.44
N SER A 484 -8.93 27.29 18.51
CA SER A 484 -10.26 27.83 18.79
C SER A 484 -10.22 28.77 20.00
N ASN A 485 -11.08 29.78 20.01
CA ASN A 485 -11.29 30.62 21.19
C ASN A 485 -12.30 29.98 22.16
N ASP A 486 -13.19 29.14 21.64
CA ASP A 486 -14.22 28.44 22.41
C ASP A 486 -13.75 27.03 22.78
N GLN A 487 -14.16 26.55 23.95
CA GLN A 487 -14.06 25.12 24.26
C GLN A 487 -15.06 24.40 23.36
N GLU A 488 -14.56 23.64 22.38
CA GLU A 488 -15.41 22.74 21.62
C GLU A 488 -15.95 21.66 22.57
N ASP A 489 -17.27 21.44 22.54
CA ASP A 489 -17.83 20.23 23.11
C ASP A 489 -17.09 19.06 22.45
N ASN A 490 -16.41 18.24 23.25
CA ASN A 490 -15.82 17.03 22.74
C ASN A 490 -16.96 16.23 22.12
N ILE A 491 -17.07 16.22 20.79
CA ILE A 491 -17.82 15.21 20.05
C ILE A 491 -17.03 13.93 20.28
N LYS A 492 -17.20 13.38 21.49
CA LYS A 492 -16.71 12.09 21.87
C LYS A 492 -17.53 11.14 21.01
N HIS A 493 -16.77 10.38 20.22
CA HIS A 493 -17.18 9.24 19.43
C HIS A 493 -17.30 9.61 17.95
N TYR A 494 -16.47 8.93 17.15
CA TYR A 494 -16.81 8.53 15.79
C TYR A 494 -18.07 7.67 15.85
N ALA A 495 -19.20 8.24 16.27
CA ALA A 495 -20.50 7.64 16.06
C ALA A 495 -20.77 7.86 14.57
N TRP A 496 -20.27 6.97 13.72
CA TRP A 496 -20.83 6.84 12.39
C TRP A 496 -22.31 6.59 12.60
N ASP A 497 -23.11 7.53 12.12
CA ASP A 497 -24.54 7.43 12.12
C ASP A 497 -24.95 6.08 11.51
N ASN A 498 -25.86 5.37 12.16
CA ASN A 498 -26.35 4.04 11.73
C ASN A 498 -27.18 4.10 10.44
N THR A 499 -27.21 5.25 9.76
CA THR A 499 -28.05 5.55 8.60
C THR A 499 -27.58 4.88 7.32
N CYS A 500 -26.31 4.43 7.25
CA CYS A 500 -25.80 3.64 6.13
C CYS A 500 -25.42 2.24 6.61
N LYS A 501 -26.25 1.25 6.28
CA LYS A 501 -25.85 -0.16 6.42
C LYS A 501 -24.87 -0.44 5.28
N ILE A 502 -23.57 -0.51 5.59
CA ILE A 502 -22.57 -1.03 4.64
C ILE A 502 -23.08 -2.41 4.20
N SER A 503 -23.47 -2.52 2.93
CA SER A 503 -24.13 -3.70 2.37
C SER A 503 -23.17 -4.87 2.10
N ILE A 504 -21.95 -4.80 2.64
CA ILE A 504 -20.84 -5.74 2.45
C ILE A 504 -20.57 -6.36 3.81
N SER A 505 -21.36 -7.37 4.16
CA SER A 505 -21.30 -8.03 5.47
C SER A 505 -21.11 -9.55 5.37
N ASP A 506 -21.00 -10.08 4.15
CA ASP A 506 -20.92 -11.52 3.89
C ASP A 506 -19.70 -11.87 3.01
N ILE A 507 -19.22 -13.12 3.12
CA ILE A 507 -18.13 -13.67 2.29
C ILE A 507 -18.44 -13.54 0.78
N ASN A 508 -19.72 -13.53 0.44
CA ASN A 508 -20.24 -13.31 -0.91
C ASN A 508 -19.76 -11.99 -1.54
N ASP A 509 -19.57 -10.95 -0.72
CA ASP A 509 -19.22 -9.60 -1.18
C ASP A 509 -17.71 -9.35 -1.20
N LEU A 510 -16.88 -10.36 -0.89
CA LEU A 510 -15.42 -10.22 -0.87
C LEU A 510 -14.89 -9.97 -2.29
N PRO A 511 -14.10 -8.90 -2.53
CA PRO A 511 -13.49 -8.65 -3.83
C PRO A 511 -12.57 -9.79 -4.27
N SER A 512 -12.61 -10.15 -5.55
CA SER A 512 -11.84 -11.28 -6.10
C SER A 512 -10.32 -11.14 -5.91
N ASN A 513 -9.73 -9.95 -6.05
CA ASN A 513 -8.29 -9.76 -5.80
C ASN A 513 -7.95 -9.88 -4.30
N THR A 514 -8.82 -9.42 -3.40
CA THR A 514 -8.65 -9.62 -1.95
C THR A 514 -8.65 -11.11 -1.62
N ALA A 515 -9.61 -11.84 -2.18
CA ALA A 515 -9.72 -13.29 -2.07
C ALA A 515 -8.47 -14.02 -2.59
N GLU A 516 -7.99 -13.63 -3.78
CA GLU A 516 -6.80 -14.20 -4.41
C GLU A 516 -5.53 -13.94 -3.57
N ASN A 517 -5.34 -12.71 -3.09
CA ASN A 517 -4.19 -12.39 -2.23
C ASN A 517 -4.23 -13.13 -0.89
N LEU A 518 -5.42 -13.39 -0.33
CA LEU A 518 -5.54 -14.20 0.89
C LEU A 518 -5.13 -15.65 0.63
N PHE A 519 -5.62 -16.24 -0.45
CA PHE A 519 -5.24 -17.58 -0.88
C PHE A 519 -3.73 -17.71 -1.10
N TRP A 520 -3.14 -16.79 -1.87
CA TRP A 520 -1.70 -16.81 -2.14
C TRP A 520 -0.86 -16.49 -0.93
N SER A 521 -1.28 -15.58 -0.03
CA SER A 521 -0.55 -15.32 1.22
C SER A 521 -0.48 -16.57 2.09
N GLY A 522 -1.55 -17.36 2.17
CA GLY A 522 -1.57 -18.66 2.83
C GLY A 522 -0.57 -19.64 2.20
N ARG A 523 -0.57 -19.75 0.86
CA ARG A 523 0.39 -20.61 0.13
C ARG A 523 1.83 -20.18 0.39
N TYR A 524 2.17 -18.91 0.20
CA TYR A 524 3.54 -18.43 0.38
C TYR A 524 4.02 -18.58 1.82
N LEU A 525 3.15 -18.33 2.80
CA LEU A 525 3.47 -18.57 4.20
C LEU A 525 3.73 -20.06 4.47
N GLY A 526 2.87 -20.93 3.96
CA GLY A 526 3.04 -22.39 4.06
C GLY A 526 4.37 -22.85 3.47
N ARG A 527 4.70 -22.38 2.27
CA ARG A 527 5.96 -22.67 1.58
C ARG A 527 7.17 -22.21 2.38
N THR A 528 7.12 -20.98 2.87
CA THR A 528 8.19 -20.37 3.67
C THR A 528 8.41 -21.17 4.96
N LEU A 529 7.34 -21.52 5.68
CA LEU A 529 7.41 -22.26 6.93
C LEU A 529 7.98 -23.67 6.75
N VAL A 530 7.47 -24.43 5.78
CA VAL A 530 7.93 -25.80 5.51
C VAL A 530 9.39 -25.82 5.06
N THR A 531 9.77 -24.89 4.18
CA THR A 531 11.16 -24.74 3.71
C THR A 531 12.10 -24.39 4.85
N ALA A 532 11.74 -23.41 5.71
CA ALA A 532 12.55 -23.03 6.87
C ALA A 532 12.77 -24.21 7.84
N ARG A 533 11.71 -24.96 8.15
CA ARG A 533 11.82 -26.13 9.04
C ARG A 533 12.70 -27.23 8.46
N TYR A 534 12.59 -27.47 7.15
CA TYR A 534 13.38 -28.48 6.46
C TYR A 534 14.86 -28.10 6.41
N ILE A 535 15.18 -26.86 6.03
CA ILE A 535 16.56 -26.35 6.05
C ILE A 535 17.14 -26.37 7.46
N ARG A 536 16.38 -25.94 8.48
CA ARG A 536 16.82 -25.98 9.87
C ARG A 536 17.17 -27.40 10.32
N MET A 537 16.33 -28.38 9.95
CA MET A 537 16.60 -29.79 10.25
C MET A 537 17.91 -30.23 9.60
N ILE A 538 18.14 -29.94 8.31
CA ILE A 538 19.40 -30.25 7.60
C ILE A 538 20.60 -29.63 8.32
N LEU A 539 20.51 -28.35 8.69
CA LEU A 539 21.58 -27.63 9.38
C LEU A 539 21.92 -28.25 10.74
N ASN A 540 20.91 -28.72 11.48
CA ASN A 540 21.15 -29.42 12.75
C ASN A 540 21.86 -30.76 12.52
N ARG A 541 21.47 -31.54 11.51
CA ARG A 541 22.18 -32.79 11.15
C ARG A 541 23.62 -32.54 10.71
N MET A 542 23.84 -31.50 9.90
CA MET A 542 25.19 -31.08 9.50
C MET A 542 26.03 -30.67 10.71
N SER A 543 25.43 -30.07 11.74
CA SER A 543 26.12 -29.73 12.98
C SER A 543 26.47 -30.97 13.79
N ASP A 544 25.56 -31.94 13.91
CA ASP A 544 25.78 -33.17 14.66
C ASP A 544 26.95 -33.99 14.06
N GLU A 545 27.03 -34.07 12.72
CA GLU A 545 28.14 -34.73 12.00
C GLU A 545 29.51 -34.06 12.23
N GLN A 546 29.56 -32.74 12.43
CA GLN A 546 30.83 -32.04 12.72
C GLN A 546 31.39 -32.40 14.10
N TYR A 547 30.54 -32.81 15.05
CA TYR A 547 30.98 -33.26 16.38
C TYR A 547 31.41 -34.73 16.37
N ASP A 548 30.77 -35.58 15.55
CA ASP A 548 31.11 -37.00 15.39
C ASP A 548 32.22 -37.22 14.35
N SER A 549 33.44 -36.81 14.70
CA SER A 549 34.66 -36.90 13.86
C SER A 549 35.08 -38.31 13.36
N ASN A 550 34.31 -39.36 13.64
CA ASN A 550 34.61 -40.77 13.30
C ASN A 550 33.73 -41.36 12.19
N THR A 551 32.76 -40.63 11.63
CA THR A 551 31.91 -41.14 10.54
C THR A 551 32.15 -40.39 9.24
N SER A 552 32.52 -41.13 8.20
CA SER A 552 32.40 -40.71 6.79
C SER A 552 31.04 -40.03 6.56
N SER A 553 31.03 -38.93 5.80
CA SER A 553 29.84 -38.16 5.37
C SER A 553 28.56 -38.99 5.43
N SER A 554 27.58 -38.60 6.25
CA SER A 554 26.41 -39.46 6.43
C SER A 554 25.68 -39.61 5.10
N GLU A 555 25.47 -40.86 4.70
CA GLU A 555 24.76 -41.21 3.47
C GLU A 555 23.33 -40.62 3.49
N SER A 556 22.73 -40.48 4.69
CA SER A 556 21.42 -39.85 4.89
C SER A 556 21.39 -38.37 4.50
N LEU A 557 22.45 -37.60 4.77
CA LEU A 557 22.53 -36.18 4.42
C LEU A 557 22.42 -35.95 2.91
N VAL A 558 23.01 -36.82 2.09
CA VAL A 558 22.93 -36.73 0.62
C VAL A 558 21.48 -36.82 0.15
N TYR A 559 20.71 -37.80 0.64
CA TYR A 559 19.30 -37.96 0.31
C TYR A 559 18.45 -36.78 0.80
N LEU A 560 18.77 -36.22 1.97
CA LEU A 560 18.07 -35.05 2.52
C LEU A 560 18.35 -33.79 1.70
N LEU A 561 19.57 -33.61 1.19
CA LEU A 561 19.93 -32.52 0.29
C LEU A 561 19.28 -32.67 -1.09
N HIS A 562 19.21 -33.88 -1.64
CA HIS A 562 18.44 -34.14 -2.87
C HIS A 562 16.95 -33.82 -2.69
N ALA A 563 16.37 -34.24 -1.56
CA ALA A 563 14.99 -33.93 -1.22
C ALA A 563 14.76 -32.42 -1.06
N LEU A 564 15.72 -31.65 -0.54
CA LEU A 564 15.62 -30.18 -0.50
C LEU A 564 15.42 -29.58 -1.90
N THR A 565 16.14 -30.07 -2.91
CA THR A 565 15.97 -29.62 -4.31
C THR A 565 14.58 -29.97 -4.85
N ASN A 566 14.06 -31.18 -4.56
CA ASN A 566 12.73 -31.60 -5.00
C ASN A 566 11.61 -30.79 -4.32
N ILE A 567 11.71 -30.56 -3.01
CA ILE A 567 10.70 -29.83 -2.22
C ILE A 567 10.62 -28.36 -2.64
N THR A 568 11.76 -27.75 -3.02
CA THR A 568 11.84 -26.35 -3.43
C THR A 568 11.75 -26.17 -4.94
N SER A 569 11.72 -27.26 -5.72
CA SER A 569 11.77 -27.26 -7.19
C SER A 569 12.95 -26.47 -7.78
N THR A 570 14.08 -26.41 -7.06
CA THR A 570 15.23 -25.55 -7.41
C THR A 570 16.30 -26.26 -8.23
N PHE A 571 15.88 -26.95 -9.30
CA PHE A 571 16.75 -27.72 -10.20
C PHE A 571 17.79 -26.82 -10.91
N PRO A 572 19.01 -27.33 -11.19
CA PRO A 572 19.49 -28.68 -10.90
C PRO A 572 19.92 -28.90 -9.45
N GLY A 573 20.04 -27.85 -8.62
CA GLY A 573 20.32 -27.94 -7.18
C GLY A 573 21.35 -29.01 -6.78
N PHE A 574 21.01 -29.84 -5.80
CA PHE A 574 21.82 -30.98 -5.36
C PHE A 574 21.68 -32.21 -6.26
N THR A 575 20.77 -32.23 -7.25
CA THR A 575 20.51 -33.39 -8.12
C THR A 575 21.20 -33.30 -9.50
N GLY A 576 21.97 -32.24 -9.75
CA GLY A 576 22.65 -31.99 -11.03
C GLY A 576 23.94 -32.77 -11.27
N LYS A 577 24.45 -32.75 -12.52
CA LYS A 577 25.70 -33.42 -12.94
C LYS A 577 26.97 -32.92 -12.22
N ASN A 578 26.93 -31.77 -11.55
CA ASN A 578 28.04 -31.19 -10.76
C ASN A 578 27.76 -31.24 -9.24
N ASN A 579 26.92 -32.17 -8.78
CA ASN A 579 26.49 -32.25 -7.37
C ASN A 579 27.64 -32.52 -6.38
N GLU A 580 28.69 -33.24 -6.77
CA GLU A 580 29.81 -33.58 -5.88
C GLU A 580 30.45 -32.35 -5.20
N ALA A 581 30.65 -31.26 -5.96
CA ALA A 581 31.22 -30.02 -5.43
C ALA A 581 30.26 -29.31 -4.46
N LEU A 582 28.94 -29.44 -4.66
CA LEU A 582 27.90 -28.89 -3.78
C LEU A 582 27.71 -29.74 -2.53
N LEU A 583 27.80 -31.07 -2.64
CA LEU A 583 27.76 -32.00 -1.52
C LEU A 583 28.98 -31.82 -0.60
N ASN A 584 30.14 -31.44 -1.15
CA ASN A 584 31.33 -31.08 -0.37
C ASN A 584 31.19 -29.76 0.42
N ASN A 585 30.33 -28.83 -0.03
CA ASN A 585 30.04 -27.59 0.71
C ASN A 585 28.54 -27.22 0.59
N PRO A 586 27.65 -27.95 1.29
CA PRO A 586 26.20 -27.76 1.15
C PRO A 586 25.72 -26.40 1.64
N LEU A 587 26.45 -25.79 2.58
CA LEU A 587 26.08 -24.52 3.18
C LEU A 587 26.01 -23.40 2.14
N LYS A 588 26.89 -23.39 1.14
CA LYS A 588 26.89 -22.37 0.08
C LYS A 588 25.59 -22.40 -0.74
N GLU A 589 25.12 -23.58 -1.09
CA GLU A 589 23.88 -23.77 -1.84
C GLU A 589 22.65 -23.46 -0.97
N ILE A 590 22.66 -23.85 0.31
CA ILE A 590 21.62 -23.48 1.28
C ILE A 590 21.52 -21.96 1.44
N ILE A 591 22.64 -21.24 1.51
CA ILE A 591 22.66 -19.78 1.57
C ILE A 591 22.06 -19.16 0.30
N SER A 592 22.39 -19.69 -0.89
CA SER A 592 21.74 -19.26 -2.14
C SER A 592 20.22 -19.46 -2.08
N LEU A 593 19.76 -20.64 -1.63
CA LEU A 593 18.33 -20.93 -1.46
C LEU A 593 17.66 -20.01 -0.44
N LEU A 594 18.38 -19.58 0.59
CA LEU A 594 17.85 -18.67 1.61
C LEU A 594 17.74 -17.25 1.10
N PHE A 595 18.73 -16.70 0.39
CA PHE A 595 18.85 -15.27 0.13
C PHE A 595 18.61 -14.83 -1.32
N ASP A 596 18.66 -15.73 -2.30
CA ASP A 596 18.46 -15.37 -3.71
C ASP A 596 16.97 -15.13 -4.03
N LYS A 597 16.59 -13.85 -4.16
CA LYS A 597 15.21 -13.41 -4.46
C LYS A 597 14.78 -13.72 -5.90
N ASN A 598 15.73 -13.94 -6.81
CA ASN A 598 15.47 -14.18 -8.24
C ASN A 598 15.36 -15.66 -8.59
N ARG A 599 15.85 -16.54 -7.71
CA ARG A 599 15.73 -17.99 -7.87
C ARG A 599 14.31 -18.45 -7.54
N LEU A 600 13.57 -18.92 -8.55
CA LEU A 600 12.23 -19.49 -8.35
C LEU A 600 12.25 -20.65 -7.37
N GLY A 601 11.31 -20.69 -6.44
CA GLY A 601 11.21 -21.74 -5.41
C GLY A 601 12.14 -21.57 -4.22
N SER A 602 13.04 -20.57 -4.25
CA SER A 602 13.88 -20.23 -3.10
C SER A 602 13.05 -19.72 -1.92
N PHE A 603 13.63 -19.81 -0.72
CA PHE A 603 13.01 -19.27 0.49
C PHE A 603 12.85 -17.74 0.40
N ALA A 604 13.88 -17.03 -0.10
CA ALA A 604 13.82 -15.57 -0.28
C ALA A 604 12.70 -15.16 -1.26
N GLN A 605 12.53 -15.91 -2.35
CA GLN A 605 11.48 -15.65 -3.33
C GLN A 605 10.09 -15.89 -2.71
N ALA A 606 9.90 -17.00 -1.99
CA ALA A 606 8.64 -17.30 -1.31
C ALA A 606 8.30 -16.23 -0.24
N LEU A 607 9.28 -15.80 0.55
CA LEU A 607 9.10 -14.75 1.55
C LEU A 607 8.79 -13.39 0.89
N ASN A 608 9.46 -13.07 -0.22
CA ASN A 608 9.17 -11.83 -0.97
C ASN A 608 7.77 -11.84 -1.59
N SER A 609 7.33 -12.97 -2.13
CA SER A 609 5.96 -13.15 -2.63
C SER A 609 4.93 -13.05 -1.51
N PHE A 610 5.20 -13.65 -0.34
CA PHE A 610 4.39 -13.46 0.86
C PHE A 610 4.30 -11.98 1.24
N ASN A 611 5.43 -11.25 1.23
CA ASN A 611 5.45 -9.82 1.51
C ASN A 611 4.56 -9.04 0.54
N ASN A 612 4.65 -9.31 -0.76
CA ASN A 612 3.85 -8.61 -1.76
C ASN A 612 2.35 -8.84 -1.57
N SER A 613 1.91 -10.10 -1.42
CA SER A 613 0.50 -10.43 -1.17
C SER A 613 0.00 -9.87 0.16
N TYR A 614 0.86 -9.85 1.18
CA TYR A 614 0.54 -9.24 2.48
C TYR A 614 0.36 -7.73 2.35
N TYR A 615 1.28 -7.01 1.70
CA TYR A 615 1.14 -5.56 1.52
C TYR A 615 -0.12 -5.16 0.75
N SER A 616 -0.56 -5.97 -0.22
CA SER A 616 -1.83 -5.77 -0.94
C SER A 616 -3.05 -5.75 -0.01
N LEU A 617 -3.02 -6.48 1.10
CA LEU A 617 -4.16 -6.66 2.01
C LEU A 617 -4.08 -5.77 3.26
N ARG A 618 -3.36 -4.65 3.17
CA ARG A 618 -3.05 -3.77 4.31
C ARG A 618 -4.24 -3.38 5.18
N ASN A 619 -5.39 -3.13 4.56
CA ASN A 619 -6.63 -2.73 5.23
C ASN A 619 -7.27 -3.85 6.06
N LEU A 620 -6.89 -5.12 5.87
CA LEU A 620 -7.41 -6.25 6.64
C LEU A 620 -6.57 -6.60 7.87
N TRP A 621 -5.30 -6.21 7.90
CA TRP A 621 -4.38 -6.63 8.94
C TRP A 621 -4.47 -5.75 10.18
N SER A 622 -4.49 -6.40 11.35
CA SER A 622 -4.39 -5.70 12.62
C SER A 622 -2.99 -5.11 12.83
N LYS A 623 -2.86 -4.18 13.78
CA LYS A 623 -1.56 -3.59 14.15
C LYS A 623 -0.56 -4.66 14.63
N ASP A 624 -1.03 -5.66 15.39
CA ASP A 624 -0.18 -6.76 15.85
C ASP A 624 0.34 -7.64 14.70
N MET A 625 -0.47 -7.90 13.67
CA MET A 625 -0.02 -8.61 12.48
C MET A 625 1.08 -7.84 11.77
N TRP A 626 0.88 -6.52 11.61
CA TRP A 626 1.88 -5.63 11.01
C TRP A 626 3.19 -5.65 11.77
N ARG A 627 3.14 -5.58 13.10
CA ARG A 627 4.31 -5.67 13.98
C ARG A 627 5.09 -6.97 13.79
N VAL A 628 4.39 -8.11 13.79
CA VAL A 628 5.04 -9.42 13.58
C VAL A 628 5.65 -9.49 12.17
N PHE A 629 4.92 -9.05 11.15
CA PHE A 629 5.38 -9.02 9.77
C PHE A 629 6.63 -8.16 9.60
N ASP A 630 6.61 -6.91 10.07
CA ASP A 630 7.76 -5.99 10.00
C ASP A 630 8.97 -6.55 10.75
N SER A 631 8.74 -7.21 11.89
CA SER A 631 9.82 -7.86 12.64
C SER A 631 10.50 -9.01 11.87
N ILE A 632 9.80 -9.70 10.96
CA ILE A 632 10.40 -10.70 10.04
C ILE A 632 11.32 -9.98 9.05
N LYS A 633 10.85 -8.88 8.45
CA LYS A 633 11.61 -8.07 7.49
C LYS A 633 12.87 -7.43 8.11
N LYS A 634 12.73 -6.82 9.29
CA LYS A 634 13.85 -6.23 10.06
C LYS A 634 14.89 -7.28 10.42
N LEU A 635 14.44 -8.45 10.89
CA LEU A 635 15.34 -9.57 11.16
C LEU A 635 16.08 -10.00 9.89
N TRP A 636 15.37 -10.19 8.78
CA TRP A 636 15.96 -10.62 7.52
C TRP A 636 17.03 -9.65 7.01
N THR A 637 16.69 -8.36 6.95
CA THR A 637 17.59 -7.29 6.45
C THR A 637 18.87 -7.21 7.27
N LYS A 638 18.77 -7.36 8.59
CA LYS A 638 19.94 -7.37 9.48
C LYS A 638 20.88 -8.55 9.23
N PHE A 639 20.34 -9.72 8.91
CA PHE A 639 21.15 -10.89 8.56
C PHE A 639 21.76 -10.79 7.16
N GLU A 640 21.04 -10.23 6.19
CA GLU A 640 21.55 -9.95 4.84
C GLU A 640 22.80 -9.05 4.91
N GLN A 641 22.82 -8.03 5.78
CA GLN A 641 23.95 -7.11 5.95
C GLN A 641 25.19 -7.69 6.65
N ALA A 642 25.04 -8.76 7.43
CA ALA A 642 26.12 -9.29 8.25
C ALA A 642 27.24 -9.98 7.44
N ASN A 643 26.96 -10.41 6.19
CA ASN A 643 27.89 -11.03 5.24
C ASN A 643 28.73 -12.22 5.74
N VAL A 644 28.42 -12.76 6.93
CA VAL A 644 29.08 -13.93 7.53
C VAL A 644 28.00 -14.94 7.89
N TYR A 645 28.03 -16.10 7.22
CA TYR A 645 27.02 -17.13 7.35
C TYR A 645 27.65 -18.44 7.83
N THR A 646 27.38 -18.80 9.08
CA THR A 646 27.77 -20.08 9.69
C THR A 646 26.52 -20.88 10.06
N ILE A 647 26.64 -22.21 10.18
CA ILE A 647 25.51 -23.09 10.56
C ILE A 647 24.75 -22.55 11.79
N PRO A 648 25.38 -22.21 12.93
CA PRO A 648 24.65 -21.69 14.09
C PRO A 648 23.93 -20.37 13.83
N THR A 649 24.53 -19.47 13.05
CA THR A 649 23.91 -18.17 12.72
C THR A 649 22.67 -18.33 11.84
N VAL A 650 22.73 -19.24 10.87
CA VAL A 650 21.61 -19.52 9.95
C VAL A 650 20.50 -20.28 10.69
N THR A 651 20.84 -21.27 11.52
CA THR A 651 19.86 -21.97 12.37
C THR A 651 19.12 -20.98 13.27
N LYS A 652 19.84 -20.06 13.94
CA LYS A 652 19.25 -19.01 14.79
C LYS A 652 18.34 -18.06 14.01
N LEU A 653 18.70 -17.72 12.77
CA LEU A 653 17.85 -16.94 11.86
C LEU A 653 16.55 -17.70 11.57
N LEU A 654 16.64 -18.98 11.19
CA LEU A 654 15.48 -19.81 10.86
C LEU A 654 14.56 -20.03 12.06
N ASP A 655 15.08 -20.32 13.26
CA ASP A 655 14.27 -20.46 14.47
C ASP A 655 13.44 -19.21 14.74
N ARG A 656 14.10 -18.05 14.71
CA ARG A 656 13.45 -16.76 14.94
C ARG A 656 12.43 -16.41 13.86
N THR A 657 12.65 -16.84 12.62
CA THR A 657 11.70 -16.66 11.52
C THR A 657 10.51 -17.59 11.67
N ILE A 658 10.75 -18.87 11.97
CA ILE A 658 9.70 -19.88 12.23
C ILE A 658 8.78 -19.41 13.36
N THR A 659 9.33 -18.96 14.49
CA THR A 659 8.51 -18.46 15.62
C THR A 659 7.58 -17.32 15.18
N ARG A 660 8.08 -16.37 14.39
CA ARG A 660 7.28 -15.24 13.90
C ARG A 660 6.23 -15.65 12.87
N LEU A 661 6.57 -16.58 11.96
CA LEU A 661 5.60 -17.12 11.00
C LEU A 661 4.45 -17.85 11.72
N ILE A 662 4.76 -18.62 12.77
CA ILE A 662 3.74 -19.30 13.58
C ILE A 662 2.90 -18.29 14.36
N ALA A 663 3.52 -17.28 14.98
CA ALA A 663 2.79 -16.21 15.67
C ALA A 663 1.83 -15.49 14.70
N PHE A 664 2.31 -15.21 13.49
CA PHE A 664 1.52 -14.59 12.44
C PHE A 664 0.33 -15.47 12.00
N MET A 665 0.53 -16.78 11.84
CA MET A 665 -0.56 -17.73 11.58
C MET A 665 -1.64 -17.69 12.67
N GLY A 666 -1.23 -17.65 13.94
CA GLY A 666 -2.16 -17.57 15.07
C GLY A 666 -2.95 -16.27 15.08
N LEU A 667 -2.29 -15.14 14.82
CA LEU A 667 -2.96 -13.84 14.75
C LEU A 667 -4.01 -13.78 13.63
N ILE A 668 -3.76 -14.41 12.48
CA ILE A 668 -4.73 -14.50 11.37
C ILE A 668 -6.00 -15.21 11.82
N GLU A 669 -5.85 -16.35 12.48
CA GLU A 669 -6.99 -17.12 12.99
C GLU A 669 -7.80 -16.34 14.04
N GLU A 670 -7.14 -15.50 14.83
CA GLU A 670 -7.77 -14.69 15.88
C GLU A 670 -8.48 -13.44 15.33
N SER A 671 -7.90 -12.75 14.34
CA SER A 671 -8.31 -11.38 13.99
C SER A 671 -9.15 -11.24 12.72
N ILE A 672 -9.14 -12.23 11.82
CA ILE A 672 -9.85 -12.13 10.52
C ILE A 672 -11.14 -12.92 10.57
N LEU A 673 -12.23 -12.28 10.14
CA LEU A 673 -13.53 -12.93 10.06
C LEU A 673 -13.60 -13.91 8.87
N VAL A 674 -14.42 -14.94 9.01
CA VAL A 674 -14.76 -15.84 7.89
C VAL A 674 -15.29 -15.05 6.70
N GLN A 675 -16.14 -14.05 6.96
CA GLN A 675 -16.72 -13.16 5.94
C GLN A 675 -15.67 -12.29 5.22
N GLN A 676 -14.51 -12.06 5.84
CA GLN A 676 -13.41 -11.32 5.24
C GLN A 676 -12.47 -12.22 4.41
N GLY A 677 -12.77 -13.52 4.29
CA GLY A 677 -12.02 -14.45 3.46
C GLY A 677 -11.01 -15.34 4.20
N LEU A 678 -11.12 -15.47 5.54
CA LEU A 678 -10.25 -16.36 6.34
C LEU A 678 -10.13 -17.78 5.76
N LEU A 679 -11.24 -18.30 5.20
CA LEU A 679 -11.27 -19.63 4.58
C LEU A 679 -10.28 -19.75 3.43
N LEU A 680 -10.17 -18.73 2.58
CA LEU A 680 -9.29 -18.75 1.41
C LEU A 680 -7.82 -18.81 1.82
N TYR A 681 -7.45 -18.09 2.87
CA TYR A 681 -6.12 -18.18 3.47
C TYR A 681 -5.82 -19.61 3.92
N PHE A 682 -6.74 -20.25 4.64
CA PHE A 682 -6.55 -21.62 5.11
C PHE A 682 -6.52 -22.64 3.97
N ILE A 683 -7.38 -22.51 2.97
CA ILE A 683 -7.37 -23.37 1.78
C ILE A 683 -5.99 -23.28 1.11
N GLY A 684 -5.48 -22.08 0.88
CA GLY A 684 -4.14 -21.87 0.32
C GLY A 684 -3.03 -22.48 1.19
N LEU A 685 -3.02 -22.16 2.48
CA LEU A 685 -2.04 -22.67 3.44
C LEU A 685 -2.00 -24.20 3.49
N GLN A 686 -3.16 -24.85 3.60
CA GLN A 686 -3.27 -26.30 3.70
C GLN A 686 -2.91 -26.98 2.38
N THR A 687 -3.32 -26.39 1.24
CA THR A 687 -2.98 -26.91 -0.10
C THR A 687 -1.47 -26.92 -0.31
N GLU A 688 -0.78 -25.82 0.01
CA GLU A 688 0.68 -25.75 -0.15
C GLU A 688 1.40 -26.73 0.78
N GLN A 689 1.01 -26.79 2.06
CA GLN A 689 1.63 -27.70 3.01
C GLN A 689 1.40 -29.17 2.63
N ALA A 690 0.22 -29.51 2.09
CA ALA A 690 -0.08 -30.86 1.58
C ALA A 690 0.80 -31.22 0.37
N LEU A 691 0.93 -30.32 -0.62
CA LEU A 691 1.78 -30.54 -1.80
C LEU A 691 3.26 -30.73 -1.43
N MET A 692 3.77 -29.92 -0.50
CA MET A 692 5.15 -30.05 -0.05
C MET A 692 5.36 -31.33 0.79
N GLN A 693 4.36 -31.74 1.56
CA GLN A 693 4.40 -33.00 2.30
C GLN A 693 4.41 -34.22 1.37
N ILE A 694 3.60 -34.19 0.30
CA ILE A 694 3.65 -35.20 -0.76
C ILE A 694 5.05 -35.23 -1.40
N SER A 695 5.63 -34.06 -1.71
CA SER A 695 6.98 -33.97 -2.28
C SER A 695 8.06 -34.55 -1.37
N LYS A 696 7.94 -34.36 -0.04
CA LYS A 696 8.80 -35.01 0.95
C LYS A 696 8.64 -36.54 0.93
N PHE A 697 7.41 -37.04 0.94
CA PHE A 697 7.15 -38.49 0.94
C PHE A 697 7.68 -39.15 -0.33
N ARG A 698 7.48 -38.52 -1.50
CA ARG A 698 8.05 -39.01 -2.76
C ARG A 698 9.57 -39.04 -2.75
N SER A 699 10.21 -38.04 -2.14
CA SER A 699 11.68 -37.96 -2.07
C SER A 699 12.30 -38.88 -1.01
N LEU A 700 11.60 -39.18 0.08
CA LEU A 700 12.18 -39.80 1.28
C LEU A 700 11.56 -41.16 1.67
N MET A 701 10.35 -41.49 1.24
CA MET A 701 9.65 -42.73 1.67
C MET A 701 9.41 -43.73 0.53
N VAL A 702 9.50 -43.29 -0.73
CA VAL A 702 9.32 -44.17 -1.89
C VAL A 702 10.50 -45.12 -2.07
N PHE A 703 11.72 -44.64 -1.86
CA PHE A 703 12.94 -45.45 -2.00
C PHE A 703 13.10 -46.44 -0.85
N ASN A 704 13.61 -47.62 -1.18
CA ASN A 704 14.01 -48.61 -0.19
C ASN A 704 15.44 -48.31 0.30
N TYR A 705 15.63 -48.34 1.62
CA TYR A 705 16.91 -48.04 2.26
C TYR A 705 17.26 -49.15 3.25
N ASP A 706 18.54 -49.29 3.55
CA ASP A 706 19.00 -50.14 4.65
C ASP A 706 18.44 -49.64 6.00
N GLU A 707 18.26 -50.55 6.95
CA GLU A 707 17.54 -50.31 8.22
C GLU A 707 18.04 -49.06 8.98
N ARG A 708 19.37 -48.88 9.07
CA ARG A 708 19.98 -47.71 9.72
C ARG A 708 19.70 -46.40 8.97
N LEU A 709 19.88 -46.41 7.65
CA LEU A 709 19.64 -45.24 6.80
C LEU A 709 18.16 -44.86 6.81
N GLN A 710 17.27 -45.85 6.78
CA GLN A 710 15.84 -45.66 6.89
C GLN A 710 15.47 -44.99 8.22
N TYR A 711 16.05 -45.43 9.33
CA TYR A 711 15.82 -44.80 10.64
C TYR A 711 16.18 -43.30 10.63
N ASP A 712 17.37 -42.96 10.13
CA ASP A 712 17.85 -41.57 10.09
C ASP A 712 16.97 -40.68 9.22
N ILE A 713 16.54 -41.19 8.06
CA ILE A 713 15.63 -40.49 7.13
C ILE A 713 14.24 -40.29 7.77
N LEU A 714 13.68 -41.31 8.42
CA LEU A 714 12.38 -41.20 9.10
C LEU A 714 12.44 -40.22 10.27
N GLU A 715 13.52 -40.23 11.05
CA GLU A 715 13.72 -39.28 12.14
C GLU A 715 13.85 -37.85 11.62
N ALA A 716 14.62 -37.65 10.53
CA ALA A 716 14.77 -36.35 9.87
C ALA A 716 13.43 -35.83 9.32
N LEU A 717 12.65 -36.70 8.65
CA LEU A 717 11.31 -36.37 8.13
C LEU A 717 10.39 -35.91 9.27
N LEU A 718 10.25 -36.73 10.32
CA LEU A 718 9.41 -36.43 11.49
C LEU A 718 9.88 -35.17 12.23
N SER A 719 11.19 -34.93 12.32
CA SER A 719 11.75 -33.71 12.91
C SER A 719 11.43 -32.47 12.08
N SER A 720 11.54 -32.57 10.75
CA SER A 720 11.22 -31.47 9.84
C SER A 720 9.74 -31.05 9.93
N ASP A 721 8.86 -32.01 10.23
CA ASP A 721 7.42 -31.77 10.38
C ASP A 721 6.99 -31.49 11.83
N GLU A 722 7.91 -31.43 12.80
CA GLU A 722 7.59 -31.29 14.23
C GLU A 722 6.61 -32.39 14.70
N SER A 723 6.82 -33.61 14.19
CA SER A 723 5.98 -34.80 14.41
C SER A 723 6.68 -35.90 15.21
N LEU A 724 7.98 -35.76 15.49
CA LEU A 724 8.77 -36.77 16.20
C LEU A 724 8.26 -37.05 17.62
N ASN A 725 7.90 -36.00 18.37
CA ASN A 725 7.40 -36.15 19.73
C ASN A 725 6.04 -36.86 19.78
N ILE A 726 5.14 -36.52 18.85
CA ILE A 726 3.82 -37.18 18.78
C ILE A 726 3.95 -38.63 18.31
N TYR A 727 4.88 -38.93 17.39
CA TYR A 727 5.19 -40.31 17.03
C TYR A 727 5.66 -41.12 18.25
N ARG A 728 6.64 -40.59 19.00
CA ARG A 728 7.17 -41.26 20.20
C ARG A 728 6.09 -41.48 21.25
N TYR A 729 5.16 -40.52 21.40
CA TYR A 729 4.00 -40.66 22.28
C TYR A 729 3.04 -41.78 21.83
N SER A 730 2.68 -41.81 20.54
CA SER A 730 1.66 -42.71 20.01
C SER A 730 2.14 -44.16 19.88
N TYR A 731 3.36 -44.38 19.39
CA TYR A 731 3.83 -45.72 19.03
C TYR A 731 4.81 -46.34 20.02
N ARG A 732 5.41 -45.53 20.92
CA ARG A 732 6.36 -45.94 21.99
C ARG A 732 7.46 -46.93 21.56
N SER A 733 7.74 -47.01 20.27
CA SER A 733 8.55 -48.06 19.63
C SER A 733 9.61 -47.47 18.70
N HIS A 734 10.43 -48.35 18.12
CA HIS A 734 11.40 -48.02 17.07
C HIS A 734 10.71 -47.31 15.89
N LEU A 735 11.43 -46.47 15.14
CA LEU A 735 10.87 -45.81 13.96
C LEU A 735 10.64 -46.87 12.89
N SER A 736 9.38 -47.10 12.51
CA SER A 736 9.02 -47.97 11.39
C SER A 736 8.32 -47.16 10.32
N LEU A 737 8.63 -47.47 9.05
CA LEU A 737 8.01 -46.79 7.91
C LEU A 737 6.47 -46.92 7.95
N GLU A 738 5.97 -48.09 8.35
CA GLU A 738 4.54 -48.35 8.51
C GLU A 738 3.86 -47.37 9.48
N ASN A 739 4.44 -47.18 10.67
CA ASN A 739 3.89 -46.28 11.68
C ASN A 739 4.02 -44.81 11.24
N VAL A 740 5.08 -44.46 10.50
CA VAL A 740 5.23 -43.10 9.94
C VAL A 740 4.16 -42.84 8.89
N ILE A 741 3.93 -43.76 7.94
CA ILE A 741 2.83 -43.65 6.95
C ILE A 741 1.49 -43.49 7.69
N ASN A 742 1.24 -44.30 8.70
CA ASN A 742 0.01 -44.21 9.49
C ASN A 742 -0.18 -42.81 10.09
N LEU A 743 0.83 -42.28 10.77
CA LEU A 743 0.75 -40.99 11.43
C LEU A 743 0.69 -39.80 10.47
N THR A 744 1.55 -39.77 9.46
CA THR A 744 1.77 -38.57 8.63
C THR A 744 0.96 -38.58 7.34
N LEU A 745 0.48 -39.74 6.86
CA LEU A 745 -0.35 -39.84 5.66
C LEU A 745 -1.83 -40.13 6.00
N LEU A 746 -2.09 -41.17 6.79
CA LEU A 746 -3.44 -41.77 6.91
C LEU A 746 -4.25 -41.34 8.14
N ASP A 747 -3.60 -40.85 9.19
CA ASP A 747 -4.24 -40.46 10.44
C ASP A 747 -5.35 -39.42 10.20
N LYS A 748 -6.53 -39.61 10.79
CA LYS A 748 -7.70 -38.75 10.55
C LYS A 748 -7.81 -37.60 11.54
N GLU A 749 -7.08 -37.66 12.65
CA GLU A 749 -7.18 -36.74 13.79
C GLU A 749 -5.92 -35.87 13.93
N TYR A 750 -4.78 -36.33 13.40
CA TYR A 750 -3.52 -35.59 13.48
C TYR A 750 -3.50 -34.41 12.48
N PRO A 751 -3.41 -33.13 12.94
CA PRO A 751 -3.58 -31.98 12.04
C PRO A 751 -2.55 -31.84 10.92
N LYS A 752 -1.40 -32.52 11.03
CA LYS A 752 -0.35 -32.50 10.00
C LYS A 752 -0.39 -33.73 9.09
N SER A 753 -1.28 -34.69 9.31
CA SER A 753 -1.43 -35.80 8.38
C SER A 753 -2.01 -35.30 7.06
N LEU A 754 -1.65 -35.95 5.95
CA LEU A 754 -2.20 -35.58 4.64
C LEU A 754 -3.73 -35.75 4.62
N THR A 755 -4.25 -36.82 5.22
CA THR A 755 -5.69 -37.09 5.31
C THR A 755 -6.44 -35.99 6.06
N TYR A 756 -5.92 -35.50 7.19
CA TYR A 756 -6.55 -34.39 7.91
C TYR A 756 -6.57 -33.12 7.07
N ARG A 757 -5.46 -32.79 6.41
CA ARG A 757 -5.34 -31.59 5.56
C ARG A 757 -6.33 -31.60 4.41
N LEU A 758 -6.45 -32.73 3.70
CA LEU A 758 -7.41 -32.88 2.59
C LEU A 758 -8.86 -32.70 3.05
N LYS A 759 -9.21 -33.25 4.22
CA LYS A 759 -10.53 -33.04 4.82
C LYS A 759 -10.78 -31.60 5.25
N ARG A 760 -9.76 -30.92 5.77
CA ARG A 760 -9.86 -29.50 6.13
C ARG A 760 -10.06 -28.63 4.89
N ILE A 761 -9.31 -28.89 3.81
CA ILE A 761 -9.47 -28.20 2.52
C ILE A 761 -10.90 -28.38 2.00
N GLN A 762 -11.41 -29.62 1.99
CA GLN A 762 -12.79 -29.92 1.59
C GLN A 762 -13.81 -29.13 2.43
N LYS A 763 -13.70 -29.21 3.76
CA LYS A 763 -14.59 -28.49 4.69
C LYS A 763 -14.62 -26.99 4.44
N ASP A 764 -13.47 -26.38 4.13
CA ASP A 764 -13.39 -24.94 3.87
C ASP A 764 -13.90 -24.59 2.46
N ILE A 765 -13.65 -25.42 1.45
CA ILE A 765 -14.19 -25.27 0.08
C ILE A 765 -15.73 -25.39 0.08
N ASP A 766 -16.30 -26.31 0.85
CA ASP A 766 -17.76 -26.52 0.91
C ASP A 766 -18.53 -25.32 1.46
N ARG A 767 -17.83 -24.45 2.18
CA ARG A 767 -18.36 -23.20 2.76
C ARG A 767 -18.16 -21.99 1.85
N LEU A 768 -17.43 -22.12 0.74
CA LEU A 768 -17.30 -21.05 -0.24
C LEU A 768 -18.62 -20.81 -0.96
N PRO A 769 -18.86 -19.58 -1.44
CA PRO A 769 -20.14 -19.24 -2.04
C PRO A 769 -20.35 -19.94 -3.39
N TYR A 770 -21.61 -20.18 -3.74
CA TYR A 770 -22.01 -20.83 -4.99
C TYR A 770 -22.50 -19.79 -6.00
N THR A 771 -21.93 -19.81 -7.20
CA THR A 771 -22.49 -19.19 -8.41
C THR A 771 -23.55 -20.14 -8.97
N GLU A 772 -24.82 -19.77 -8.97
CA GLU A 772 -25.96 -20.70 -9.15
C GLU A 772 -25.96 -21.51 -10.48
N ASN A 773 -26.22 -22.82 -10.34
CA ASN A 773 -27.44 -23.45 -10.86
C ASN A 773 -27.78 -24.67 -9.98
N ILE A 774 -29.08 -24.85 -9.72
CA ILE A 774 -29.71 -25.85 -8.84
C ILE A 774 -29.04 -27.24 -8.93
N GLY A 775 -28.37 -27.68 -7.86
CA GLY A 775 -28.05 -29.10 -7.60
C GLY A 775 -26.65 -29.64 -7.96
N ASN A 776 -25.76 -28.86 -8.58
CA ASN A 776 -24.44 -29.38 -9.00
C ASN A 776 -23.26 -28.81 -8.18
N GLN A 777 -22.43 -29.69 -7.63
CA GLN A 777 -21.14 -29.35 -7.00
C GLN A 777 -20.21 -28.60 -7.96
N SER A 778 -19.43 -27.66 -7.45
CA SER A 778 -18.39 -26.96 -8.21
C SER A 778 -17.28 -27.92 -8.65
N ASN A 779 -16.54 -27.58 -9.71
CA ASN A 779 -15.47 -28.47 -10.19
C ASN A 779 -14.35 -28.66 -9.14
N CYS A 780 -14.02 -27.63 -8.37
CA CYS A 780 -13.03 -27.76 -7.29
C CYS A 780 -13.53 -28.67 -6.16
N GLN A 781 -14.82 -28.66 -5.82
CA GLN A 781 -15.43 -29.61 -4.88
C GLN A 781 -15.30 -31.06 -5.36
N LYS A 782 -15.64 -31.32 -6.62
CA LYS A 782 -15.50 -32.66 -7.21
C LYS A 782 -14.06 -33.19 -7.13
N LEU A 783 -13.08 -32.34 -7.45
CA LEU A 783 -11.67 -32.72 -7.43
C LEU A 783 -11.16 -33.02 -6.01
N ILE A 784 -11.54 -32.21 -5.02
CA ILE A 784 -11.13 -32.46 -3.63
C ILE A 784 -11.87 -33.67 -3.02
N ASP A 785 -13.12 -33.92 -3.43
CA ASP A 785 -13.87 -35.13 -3.07
C ASP A 785 -13.19 -36.38 -3.61
N LEU A 786 -12.69 -36.34 -4.86
CA LEU A 786 -11.91 -37.43 -5.46
C LEU A 786 -10.60 -37.68 -4.69
N ALA A 787 -9.87 -36.63 -4.31
CA ALA A 787 -8.65 -36.77 -3.52
C ALA A 787 -8.92 -37.39 -2.14
N ASN A 788 -9.99 -36.96 -1.45
CA ASN A 788 -10.40 -37.54 -0.17
C ASN A 788 -10.88 -39.00 -0.31
N ALA A 789 -11.64 -39.31 -1.36
CA ALA A 789 -12.05 -40.67 -1.65
C ALA A 789 -10.84 -41.58 -1.92
N LYS A 790 -9.85 -41.09 -2.66
CA LYS A 790 -8.61 -41.83 -2.96
C LYS A 790 -7.79 -42.10 -1.71
N ILE A 791 -7.47 -41.08 -0.91
CA ILE A 791 -6.68 -41.28 0.32
C ILE A 791 -7.37 -42.20 1.32
N SER A 792 -8.72 -42.19 1.36
CA SER A 792 -9.49 -43.05 2.26
C SER A 792 -9.47 -44.54 1.88
N LYS A 793 -9.15 -44.86 0.63
CA LYS A 793 -9.06 -46.24 0.12
C LYS A 793 -7.64 -46.82 0.20
N LEU A 794 -6.64 -46.03 0.58
CA LEU A 794 -5.27 -46.49 0.68
C LEU A 794 -5.13 -47.54 1.79
N ASN A 795 -4.50 -48.67 1.44
CA ASN A 795 -4.15 -49.71 2.38
C ASN A 795 -2.63 -49.75 2.56
N ILE A 796 -2.18 -49.68 3.82
CA ILE A 796 -0.76 -49.64 4.18
C ILE A 796 -0.02 -50.86 3.65
N ALA A 797 -0.62 -52.06 3.74
CA ALA A 797 0.00 -53.29 3.28
C ALA A 797 0.32 -53.24 1.78
N GLU A 798 -0.52 -52.54 1.01
CA GLU A 798 -0.34 -52.37 -0.43
C GLU A 798 0.67 -51.27 -0.77
N LEU A 799 0.76 -50.22 0.04
CA LEU A 799 1.73 -49.13 -0.12
C LEU A 799 3.17 -49.56 0.21
N MET A 800 3.32 -50.61 1.01
CA MET A 800 4.63 -51.13 1.42
C MET A 800 5.26 -52.09 0.41
N ILE A 801 4.52 -52.51 -0.62
CA ILE A 801 4.99 -53.45 -1.65
C ILE A 801 6.12 -52.80 -2.46
N LEU A 802 7.26 -53.49 -2.54
CA LEU A 802 8.40 -53.12 -3.37
C LEU A 802 8.23 -53.63 -4.80
N ASN A 803 8.85 -52.94 -5.75
CA ASN A 803 8.94 -53.38 -7.13
C ASN A 803 9.84 -54.62 -7.31
N SER A 804 9.91 -55.14 -8.53
CA SER A 804 10.70 -56.34 -8.86
C SER A 804 12.17 -56.24 -8.47
N ASP A 805 12.71 -55.02 -8.45
CA ASP A 805 14.12 -54.73 -8.21
C ASP A 805 14.37 -54.33 -6.74
N GLU A 806 13.37 -54.47 -5.86
CA GLU A 806 13.39 -54.16 -4.42
C GLU A 806 13.85 -52.73 -4.05
N SER A 807 13.85 -51.81 -5.01
CA SER A 807 14.43 -50.47 -4.88
C SER A 807 13.40 -49.39 -4.57
N LEU A 808 12.16 -49.57 -5.02
CA LEU A 808 11.13 -48.53 -5.02
C LEU A 808 9.75 -49.08 -4.63
N ARG A 809 8.98 -48.27 -3.93
CA ARG A 809 7.54 -48.48 -3.66
C ARG A 809 6.72 -47.79 -4.74
N GLU A 810 6.59 -48.43 -5.91
CA GLU A 810 5.91 -47.87 -7.09
C GLU A 810 4.46 -47.45 -6.82
N ARG A 811 3.72 -48.28 -6.06
CA ARG A 811 2.33 -47.96 -5.72
C ARG A 811 2.24 -46.72 -4.83
N LEU A 812 3.15 -46.55 -3.87
CA LEU A 812 3.18 -45.35 -3.04
C LEU A 812 3.48 -44.10 -3.87
N ASP A 813 4.44 -44.17 -4.81
CA ASP A 813 4.76 -43.03 -5.68
C ASP A 813 3.61 -42.66 -6.61
N ALA A 814 2.94 -43.66 -7.21
CA ALA A 814 1.79 -43.46 -8.09
C ALA A 814 0.62 -42.78 -7.36
N GLU A 815 0.26 -43.30 -6.17
CA GLU A 815 -0.84 -42.74 -5.37
C GLU A 815 -0.53 -41.31 -4.91
N LEU A 816 0.72 -41.03 -4.51
CA LEU A 816 1.18 -39.69 -4.14
C LEU A 816 1.19 -38.72 -5.32
N THR A 817 1.57 -39.19 -6.51
CA THR A 817 1.57 -38.39 -7.75
C THR A 817 0.16 -37.97 -8.11
N GLU A 818 -0.77 -38.91 -8.18
CA GLU A 818 -2.17 -38.62 -8.49
C GLU A 818 -2.83 -37.70 -7.43
N LEU A 819 -2.50 -37.86 -6.13
CA LEU A 819 -2.98 -36.93 -5.09
C LEU A 819 -2.42 -35.52 -5.28
N SER A 820 -1.15 -35.40 -5.72
CA SER A 820 -0.54 -34.11 -6.04
C SER A 820 -1.24 -33.45 -7.23
N ASP A 821 -1.54 -34.22 -8.28
CA ASP A 821 -2.21 -33.73 -9.48
C ASP A 821 -3.63 -33.25 -9.17
N LEU A 822 -4.40 -34.04 -8.40
CA LEU A 822 -5.74 -33.65 -7.96
C LEU A 822 -5.72 -32.34 -7.15
N LEU A 823 -4.77 -32.18 -6.21
CA LEU A 823 -4.62 -30.94 -5.45
C LEU A 823 -4.24 -29.75 -6.33
N HIS A 824 -3.37 -29.96 -7.32
CA HIS A 824 -3.00 -28.94 -8.28
C HIS A 824 -4.19 -28.50 -9.13
N GLU A 825 -4.96 -29.45 -9.67
CA GLU A 825 -6.18 -29.19 -10.42
C GLU A 825 -7.26 -28.52 -9.57
N THR A 826 -7.44 -28.93 -8.31
CA THR A 826 -8.34 -28.25 -7.35
C THR A 826 -7.95 -26.78 -7.20
N SER A 827 -6.66 -26.48 -7.04
CA SER A 827 -6.16 -25.10 -6.92
C SER A 827 -6.39 -24.28 -8.19
N LEU A 828 -6.17 -24.87 -9.37
CA LEU A 828 -6.43 -24.19 -10.66
C LEU A 828 -7.93 -23.92 -10.85
N SER A 829 -8.76 -24.91 -10.55
CA SER A 829 -10.21 -24.78 -10.64
C SER A 829 -10.74 -23.72 -9.68
N LEU A 830 -10.22 -23.64 -8.45
CA LEU A 830 -10.59 -22.60 -7.49
C LEU A 830 -10.25 -21.21 -8.05
N SER A 831 -9.06 -21.06 -8.63
CA SER A 831 -8.62 -19.78 -9.21
C SER A 831 -9.48 -19.35 -10.40
N GLY A 832 -9.81 -20.28 -11.30
CA GLY A 832 -10.67 -19.98 -12.45
C GLY A 832 -12.12 -19.65 -12.06
N THR A 833 -12.66 -20.31 -11.04
CA THR A 833 -14.04 -20.07 -10.58
C THR A 833 -14.18 -18.78 -9.78
N TYR A 834 -13.30 -18.53 -8.81
CA TYR A 834 -13.50 -17.47 -7.81
C TYR A 834 -12.69 -16.19 -8.05
N PHE A 835 -11.54 -16.28 -8.74
CA PHE A 835 -10.65 -15.12 -8.94
C PHE A 835 -10.78 -14.54 -10.35
N ASN A 836 -10.66 -15.40 -11.38
CA ASN A 836 -10.64 -14.95 -12.77
C ASN A 836 -12.02 -14.90 -13.45
N HIS A 837 -13.04 -15.56 -12.88
CA HIS A 837 -14.38 -15.70 -13.49
C HIS A 837 -14.35 -16.18 -14.95
N SER A 838 -13.31 -16.93 -15.34
CA SER A 838 -13.04 -17.33 -16.73
C SER A 838 -14.06 -18.34 -17.26
N TYR A 839 -14.74 -19.05 -16.37
CA TYR A 839 -15.75 -20.06 -16.72
C TYR A 839 -17.14 -19.46 -17.02
N GLN A 840 -17.36 -18.16 -16.80
CA GLN A 840 -18.57 -17.43 -17.22
C GLN A 840 -18.28 -16.50 -18.40
N GLN A 841 -17.87 -17.05 -19.53
CA GLN A 841 -18.10 -16.40 -20.82
C GLN A 841 -19.44 -16.89 -21.37
N THR A 842 -20.52 -16.19 -21.02
CA THR A 842 -21.73 -16.24 -21.84
C THR A 842 -21.40 -15.62 -23.19
N GLN A 843 -21.45 -16.45 -24.24
CA GLN A 843 -21.26 -16.03 -25.62
C GLN A 843 -22.24 -14.89 -25.92
N LEU A 844 -21.73 -13.69 -26.25
CA LEU A 844 -22.55 -12.47 -26.42
C LEU A 844 -23.44 -12.50 -27.67
N ILE A 845 -23.32 -13.53 -28.51
CA ILE A 845 -24.10 -13.70 -29.74
C ILE A 845 -24.43 -15.20 -29.89
N ASN A 846 -25.71 -15.55 -29.83
CA ASN A 846 -26.19 -16.78 -30.48
C ASN A 846 -26.14 -16.51 -31.98
N GLN A 847 -25.03 -16.86 -32.63
CA GLN A 847 -24.97 -16.87 -34.10
C GLN A 847 -25.81 -18.06 -34.59
N ASN A 848 -27.11 -17.83 -34.73
CA ASN A 848 -27.97 -18.68 -35.55
C ASN A 848 -27.60 -18.42 -37.02
N PHE A 849 -26.55 -19.07 -37.52
CA PHE A 849 -26.44 -19.25 -38.96
C PHE A 849 -27.45 -20.33 -39.37
N PRO A 850 -28.45 -20.03 -40.21
CA PRO A 850 -29.20 -21.08 -40.86
C PRO A 850 -28.23 -21.80 -41.81
N LEU A 851 -27.97 -23.09 -41.52
CA LEU A 851 -27.40 -23.98 -42.53
C LEU A 851 -28.53 -24.31 -43.51
N SER A 852 -28.30 -23.90 -44.77
CA SER A 852 -29.10 -24.11 -46.00
C SER A 852 -30.48 -23.47 -46.07
#